data_AF-A0A7X0KXI7-F1
#
_entry.id   AF-A0A7X0KXI7-F1
#
_cell.length_a   1.000
_cell.length_b   1.000
_cell.length_c   1.000
_cell.angle_alpha   90.00
_cell.angle_beta   90.00
_cell.angle_gamma   90.00
#
_symmetry.space_group_name_H-M   'P 1'
#
loop_
_entity.id
_entity.type
_entity.pdbx_description
1 polymer ?
#
loop_
_entity_poly.entity_id
_entity_poly.type
_entity_poly.pdbx_seq_one_letter_code
_entity_poly.pdbx_strand_id
1 'polypeptide(L)'
;MKRGAGKGGGAFAGIFVALAFAATLVGACGVLLESALRAHAPVERFGAAAAVVTGPRSVTDRLGRFADEPEEQSRPLTEPAPVPVAAAARLRAVPGVRDVVADVSFPAVLSSGRPVAGHGWESAALRPYRLSAGRAPRAPDEVVLSRSSGAAPGAVVRVQVDGPARPYRVSGLVAEGPDAAFFTGATAAALDGRPGFADALAVLGDPDEDALRGAVPGLAVSSGAARGDAEDPAVAAARPDIVELSASLGGVAVLTALVVVGGLIVLSVRERAREFALLRAVGATPGQVRGRLLRETLRVGAPAALTGGALSLGAGAAMHAAMVREGVLPDGFGLALGPLPVLAAVAVTLVAATATAFLASLRQSRIRPVQALGEAAAENPRLPRWRVVTGAAFLVAGLNALGFSAGATGAAANASIGGLVISLVVATAFLGPLVARAGNRVLGRAARAASPVAGRMAQHAAGAAALRAGSLITPVALAVAFAGVQLFAQSTVAHAARTQAQDGNRADQIVVAAGPGLPSGVAEAARRVPGVTAATPVKRTTVVMAVKELGEKNLRSLNGSGVGADAAAALDPGVSSGRLGDLRGDAVALSRDVAGGLRVGATASLWLADGTRIRARVVAVYDRGLGFGDVLLPRDLVAAHSASPLDDRVLVRGRADLSAVTAAYAGATVLSPDAFQAGLSQEIRLQGFVSLLVVAAITGFILIGLVTTLALATAARRREFALLRLVGATRRQVLRMLRFEAAIVLGTGITAGALIAAVTLTAFAARVTGLPLPSVPPVTCAVILLGVAGSGAAAILLPARAVLRRRTPSLPHLKGASREQLHPLDPDLHPHRRERPVEPGPRGRLDPDRRQRRHRPRRRGRPDRPAAPRPPRALTPTGPPGPTAEPHGSPPGRPPPPLRSPLACSVPERREMDDVEVRHLPGDLPQLFDGGAGDGAPVRTLSVPLPDGDLVWPDPGYPQRQVLLRPAFWLSDEPAGGETWARFRAEHPRSGLWPLLMDESDQPWAAGQIAPEPVAEIGNYHPHAFMYEVWADWAEQAADDDHDDLAPYGRHCPGPAPAGVPLDDPGAMADRHARALAARGLSLGLVAVERGADALAAVGWQGALNHNEWTAPLSAVLRSWEDRFGARVVALGFNTLELSVAAPPVSTRHAVHVAAEHWAFCPDILFQGPGTLAGYAEEIRGKTNWSFWWD
;
A
#
# COMPACT_ATOMS: atom_id res chain seq x y z
N MET A 1 36.03 11.72 -23.50
CA MET A 1 35.24 10.71 -22.74
C MET A 1 33.85 10.40 -23.38
N LYS A 2 33.72 10.12 -24.70
CA LYS A 2 32.40 10.02 -25.38
C LYS A 2 31.84 8.60 -25.64
N ARG A 3 32.44 7.50 -25.13
CA ARG A 3 32.04 6.10 -25.46
C ARG A 3 31.45 5.25 -24.30
N GLY A 4 31.14 5.84 -23.13
CA GLY A 4 30.63 5.08 -21.97
C GLY A 4 29.11 4.79 -21.93
N ALA A 5 28.28 5.60 -22.59
CA ALA A 5 26.83 5.68 -22.30
C ALA A 5 25.99 4.43 -22.63
N GLY A 6 26.51 3.45 -23.38
CA GLY A 6 25.72 2.35 -23.96
C GLY A 6 25.25 1.22 -23.01
N LYS A 7 25.57 1.30 -21.71
CA LYS A 7 25.30 0.23 -20.73
C LYS A 7 24.19 0.52 -19.69
N GLY A 8 23.98 1.77 -19.28
CA GLY A 8 23.05 2.11 -18.17
C GLY A 8 21.65 2.61 -18.54
N GLY A 9 21.39 2.90 -19.83
CA GLY A 9 20.20 3.66 -20.24
C GLY A 9 18.81 3.06 -19.94
N GLY A 10 18.72 1.78 -19.55
CA GLY A 10 17.46 1.14 -19.19
C GLY A 10 16.87 1.68 -17.88
N ALA A 11 17.67 1.73 -16.82
CA ALA A 11 17.23 2.25 -15.52
C ALA A 11 16.86 3.74 -15.59
N PHE A 12 17.67 4.54 -16.30
CA PHE A 12 17.40 5.97 -16.46
C PHE A 12 16.17 6.29 -17.31
N ALA A 13 15.84 5.45 -18.31
CA ALA A 13 14.57 5.59 -19.02
C ALA A 13 13.37 5.31 -18.10
N GLY A 14 13.47 4.31 -17.22
CA GLY A 14 12.45 4.03 -16.20
C GLY A 14 12.28 5.18 -15.20
N ILE A 15 13.40 5.70 -14.67
CA ILE A 15 13.41 6.86 -13.76
C ILE A 15 12.83 8.10 -14.45
N PHE A 16 13.20 8.37 -15.71
CA PHE A 16 12.65 9.49 -16.49
C PHE A 16 11.13 9.38 -16.65
N VAL A 17 10.62 8.21 -17.05
CA VAL A 17 9.17 8.00 -17.24
C VAL A 17 8.41 8.10 -15.91
N ALA A 18 8.94 7.54 -14.82
CA ALA A 18 8.33 7.62 -13.50
C ALA A 18 8.28 9.06 -12.97
N LEU A 19 9.37 9.83 -13.09
CA LEU A 19 9.42 11.23 -12.67
C LEU A 19 8.59 12.15 -13.58
N ALA A 20 8.57 11.92 -14.89
CA ALA A 20 7.72 12.68 -15.80
C ALA A 20 6.23 12.42 -15.54
N PHE A 21 5.82 11.16 -15.30
CA PHE A 21 4.45 10.84 -14.92
C PHE A 21 4.07 11.45 -13.57
N ALA A 22 4.97 11.41 -12.57
CA ALA A 22 4.76 12.05 -11.28
C ALA A 22 4.56 13.56 -11.41
N ALA A 23 5.45 14.27 -12.14
CA ALA A 23 5.29 15.70 -12.38
C ALA A 23 4.02 16.05 -13.18
N THR A 24 3.64 15.23 -14.16
CA THR A 24 2.36 15.41 -14.88
C THR A 24 1.17 15.32 -13.94
N LEU A 25 1.11 14.30 -13.09
CA LEU A 25 -0.04 14.08 -12.20
C LEU A 25 -0.08 15.08 -11.03
N VAL A 26 1.06 15.31 -10.36
CA VAL A 26 1.17 16.30 -9.27
C VAL A 26 0.83 17.70 -9.79
N GLY A 27 1.29 18.06 -10.99
CA GLY A 27 0.93 19.34 -11.61
C GLY A 27 -0.53 19.41 -12.07
N ALA A 28 -1.13 18.31 -12.53
CA ALA A 28 -2.55 18.26 -12.89
C ALA A 28 -3.45 18.43 -11.66
N CYS A 29 -3.10 17.77 -10.54
CA CYS A 29 -3.73 18.00 -9.24
C CYS A 29 -3.48 19.44 -8.75
N GLY A 30 -2.28 19.98 -8.98
CA GLY A 30 -1.96 21.38 -8.72
C GLY A 30 -2.80 22.38 -9.54
N VAL A 31 -3.11 22.07 -10.81
CA VAL A 31 -4.00 22.87 -11.67
C VAL A 31 -5.44 22.82 -11.14
N LEU A 32 -5.93 21.66 -10.72
CA LEU A 32 -7.25 21.54 -10.09
C LEU A 32 -7.31 22.27 -8.73
N LEU A 33 -6.23 22.21 -7.94
CA LEU A 33 -6.10 22.92 -6.67
C LEU A 33 -6.03 24.45 -6.86
N GLU A 34 -5.20 24.95 -7.79
CA GLU A 34 -5.16 26.38 -8.14
C GLU A 34 -6.50 26.84 -8.73
N SER A 35 -7.17 26.00 -9.52
CA SER A 35 -8.52 26.27 -10.00
C SER A 35 -9.48 26.39 -8.82
N ALA A 36 -9.54 25.42 -7.89
CA ALA A 36 -10.46 25.49 -6.75
C ALA A 36 -10.18 26.66 -5.79
N LEU A 37 -8.92 27.06 -5.61
CA LEU A 37 -8.53 28.22 -4.79
C LEU A 37 -8.82 29.57 -5.46
N ARG A 38 -8.94 29.62 -6.79
CA ARG A 38 -9.26 30.85 -7.56
C ARG A 38 -10.68 30.90 -8.10
N ALA A 39 -11.34 29.77 -8.26
CA ALA A 39 -12.65 29.62 -8.89
C ALA A 39 -13.68 30.36 -8.06
N HIS A 40 -14.30 31.35 -8.68
CA HIS A 40 -15.53 32.00 -8.23
C HIS A 40 -16.53 31.84 -9.35
N ALA A 41 -17.83 31.78 -9.05
CA ALA A 41 -18.82 31.78 -10.11
C ALA A 41 -18.75 33.13 -10.88
N PRO A 42 -19.11 33.15 -12.18
CA PRO A 42 -19.18 34.41 -12.93
C PRO A 42 -20.19 35.36 -12.29
N VAL A 43 -19.81 36.62 -12.05
CA VAL A 43 -20.73 37.65 -11.53
C VAL A 43 -21.59 38.17 -12.68
N GLU A 44 -22.78 37.60 -12.85
CA GLU A 44 -23.71 37.88 -13.96
C GLU A 44 -24.90 38.75 -13.52
N ARG A 45 -25.49 38.47 -12.36
CA ARG A 45 -26.69 39.14 -11.82
C ARG A 45 -26.32 40.34 -10.93
N PHE A 46 -25.24 40.24 -10.16
CA PHE A 46 -24.82 41.26 -9.19
C PHE A 46 -23.69 42.18 -9.69
N GLY A 47 -23.45 42.24 -11.00
CA GLY A 47 -22.30 42.94 -11.59
C GLY A 47 -22.10 44.38 -11.12
N ALA A 48 -23.18 45.15 -10.90
CA ALA A 48 -23.17 46.54 -10.44
C ALA A 48 -23.29 46.72 -8.91
N ALA A 49 -23.48 45.65 -8.12
CA ALA A 49 -23.46 45.71 -6.66
C ALA A 49 -22.03 45.61 -6.13
N ALA A 50 -21.59 46.52 -5.25
CA ALA A 50 -20.26 46.50 -4.66
C ALA A 50 -20.07 45.30 -3.73
N ALA A 51 -21.12 44.97 -2.97
CA ALA A 51 -21.19 43.80 -2.11
C ALA A 51 -22.58 43.15 -2.19
N VAL A 52 -22.65 41.87 -1.85
CA VAL A 52 -23.89 41.08 -1.76
C VAL A 52 -23.93 40.43 -0.38
N VAL A 53 -25.08 40.50 0.28
CA VAL A 53 -25.31 39.92 1.61
C VAL A 53 -26.27 38.75 1.48
N THR A 54 -25.82 37.55 1.87
CA THR A 54 -26.61 36.31 1.92
C THR A 54 -26.77 35.82 3.36
N GLY A 55 -27.60 34.81 3.60
CA GLY A 55 -27.51 34.03 4.84
C GLY A 55 -26.20 33.22 4.93
N PRO A 56 -26.02 32.42 6.00
CA PRO A 56 -24.89 31.51 6.16
C PRO A 56 -24.74 30.54 4.98
N ARG A 57 -23.51 30.22 4.60
CA ARG A 57 -23.20 29.28 3.49
C ARG A 57 -22.60 27.94 3.95
N SER A 58 -22.42 27.75 5.25
CA SER A 58 -21.94 26.50 5.83
C SER A 58 -22.46 26.33 7.26
N VAL A 59 -22.53 25.08 7.72
CA VAL A 59 -22.80 24.70 9.10
C VAL A 59 -21.50 24.25 9.74
N THR A 60 -21.10 24.88 10.83
CA THR A 60 -20.04 24.42 11.73
C THR A 60 -20.64 23.72 12.95
N ASP A 61 -20.01 22.65 13.41
CA ASP A 61 -20.22 22.07 14.75
C ASP A 61 -18.89 21.54 15.30
N ARG A 62 -18.72 21.53 16.63
CA ARG A 62 -17.51 20.99 17.28
C ARG A 62 -17.77 19.57 17.73
N LEU A 63 -17.06 18.62 17.13
CA LEU A 63 -17.27 17.18 17.35
C LEU A 63 -16.01 16.54 17.95
N GLY A 64 -16.19 15.83 19.05
CA GLY A 64 -15.11 15.10 19.72
C GLY A 64 -14.64 13.91 18.88
N ARG A 65 -13.33 13.89 18.58
CA ARG A 65 -12.61 12.68 18.16
C ARG A 65 -12.45 11.70 19.32
N PHE A 66 -12.00 10.49 19.01
CA PHE A 66 -11.57 9.54 20.03
C PHE A 66 -10.20 9.94 20.58
N ALA A 67 -10.15 10.31 21.86
CA ALA A 67 -8.96 10.72 22.63
C ALA A 67 -8.32 12.10 22.33
N ASP A 68 -8.80 12.86 21.33
CA ASP A 68 -8.35 14.24 21.04
C ASP A 68 -9.39 15.32 21.45
N GLU A 69 -8.98 16.59 21.41
CA GLU A 69 -9.91 17.73 21.58
C GLU A 69 -10.98 17.81 20.47
N PRO A 70 -12.14 18.46 20.70
CA PRO A 70 -13.19 18.60 19.70
C PRO A 70 -12.77 19.45 18.50
N GLU A 71 -12.67 18.82 17.33
CA GLU A 71 -12.37 19.50 16.06
C GLU A 71 -13.62 20.24 15.55
N GLU A 72 -13.42 21.46 15.03
CA GLU A 72 -14.49 22.25 14.41
C GLU A 72 -14.67 21.82 12.95
N GLN A 73 -15.71 21.02 12.70
CA GLN A 73 -16.03 20.52 11.37
C GLN A 73 -17.04 21.44 10.68
N SER A 74 -16.75 21.85 9.44
CA SER A 74 -17.65 22.64 8.60
C SER A 74 -18.17 21.82 7.42
N ARG A 75 -19.44 22.03 7.04
CA ARG A 75 -20.02 21.53 5.78
C ARG A 75 -20.77 22.64 5.04
N PRO A 76 -20.55 22.80 3.72
CA PRO A 76 -21.27 23.80 2.93
C PRO A 76 -22.76 23.46 2.83
N LEU A 77 -23.57 24.50 2.68
CA LEU A 77 -25.01 24.39 2.44
C LEU A 77 -25.31 24.35 0.94
N THR A 78 -26.37 23.63 0.55
CA THR A 78 -26.74 23.43 -0.86
C THR A 78 -27.92 24.29 -1.31
N GLU A 79 -28.68 24.87 -0.38
CA GLU A 79 -29.74 25.84 -0.63
C GLU A 79 -29.34 27.19 -0.01
N PRO A 80 -29.64 28.34 -0.65
CA PRO A 80 -29.34 29.65 -0.08
C PRO A 80 -30.22 29.94 1.15
N ALA A 81 -29.60 30.23 2.27
CA ALA A 81 -30.29 30.62 3.51
C ALA A 81 -30.99 32.00 3.35
N PRO A 82 -32.31 32.10 3.60
CA PRO A 82 -33.10 33.29 3.26
C PRO A 82 -32.76 34.50 4.14
N VAL A 83 -32.67 35.69 3.52
CA VAL A 83 -32.27 36.94 4.17
C VAL A 83 -33.49 37.79 4.52
N PRO A 84 -33.66 38.24 5.78
CA PRO A 84 -34.74 39.16 6.15
C PRO A 84 -34.60 40.52 5.45
N VAL A 85 -35.62 40.94 4.69
CA VAL A 85 -35.63 42.23 3.96
C VAL A 85 -35.43 43.43 4.90
N ALA A 86 -35.86 43.30 6.16
CA ALA A 86 -35.63 44.31 7.20
C ALA A 86 -34.14 44.64 7.44
N ALA A 87 -33.20 43.75 7.10
CA ALA A 87 -31.77 44.03 7.20
C ALA A 87 -31.30 45.10 6.19
N ALA A 88 -32.01 45.28 5.07
CA ALA A 88 -31.70 46.31 4.07
C ALA A 88 -31.78 47.74 4.65
N ALA A 89 -32.61 47.98 5.67
CA ALA A 89 -32.68 49.26 6.36
C ALA A 89 -31.40 49.58 7.15
N ARG A 90 -30.75 48.57 7.74
CA ARG A 90 -29.45 48.73 8.43
C ARG A 90 -28.32 48.92 7.43
N LEU A 91 -28.32 48.17 6.34
CA LEU A 91 -27.33 48.30 5.25
C LEU A 91 -27.37 49.70 4.61
N ARG A 92 -28.56 50.28 4.36
CA ARG A 92 -28.71 51.66 3.85
C ARG A 92 -28.22 52.76 4.82
N ALA A 93 -27.98 52.44 6.10
CA ALA A 93 -27.41 53.38 7.06
C ALA A 93 -25.86 53.37 7.09
N VAL A 94 -25.22 52.46 6.36
CA VAL A 94 -23.75 52.36 6.28
C VAL A 94 -23.19 53.42 5.31
N PRO A 95 -22.18 54.23 5.71
CA PRO A 95 -21.54 55.19 4.82
C PRO A 95 -21.02 54.55 3.53
N GLY A 96 -21.17 55.25 2.39
CA GLY A 96 -20.80 54.76 1.07
C GLY A 96 -21.89 53.91 0.37
N VAL A 97 -22.92 53.46 1.10
CA VAL A 97 -24.09 52.81 0.48
C VAL A 97 -24.98 53.87 -0.19
N ARG A 98 -25.27 53.69 -1.48
CA ARG A 98 -26.21 54.48 -2.27
C ARG A 98 -27.63 53.91 -2.19
N ASP A 99 -27.77 52.60 -2.30
CA ASP A 99 -29.04 51.86 -2.14
C ASP A 99 -28.79 50.37 -1.90
N VAL A 100 -29.82 49.62 -1.51
CA VAL A 100 -29.80 48.18 -1.28
C VAL A 100 -31.03 47.53 -1.91
N VAL A 101 -30.84 46.69 -2.92
CA VAL A 101 -31.94 45.94 -3.55
C VAL A 101 -32.17 44.65 -2.79
N ALA A 102 -33.43 44.35 -2.47
CA ALA A 102 -33.85 43.05 -1.99
C ALA A 102 -34.14 42.14 -3.20
N ASP A 103 -33.23 41.20 -3.47
CA ASP A 103 -33.28 40.38 -4.67
C ASP A 103 -33.99 39.04 -4.41
N VAL A 104 -34.96 38.72 -5.26
CA VAL A 104 -35.84 37.55 -5.17
C VAL A 104 -35.78 36.82 -6.50
N SER A 105 -35.61 35.49 -6.47
CA SER A 105 -35.23 34.69 -7.63
C SER A 105 -35.92 33.32 -7.66
N PHE A 106 -37.12 33.24 -8.25
CA PHE A 106 -37.90 32.01 -8.35
C PHE A 106 -37.88 31.39 -9.75
N PRO A 107 -37.88 30.04 -9.89
CA PRO A 107 -37.96 29.39 -11.20
C PRO A 107 -39.35 29.55 -11.83
N ALA A 108 -39.39 29.89 -13.12
CA ALA A 108 -40.63 30.01 -13.89
C ALA A 108 -40.51 29.36 -15.28
N VAL A 109 -41.65 29.07 -15.90
CA VAL A 109 -41.74 28.45 -17.24
C VAL A 109 -42.79 29.19 -18.09
N LEU A 110 -42.42 29.58 -19.31
CA LEU A 110 -43.33 30.15 -20.30
C LEU A 110 -44.17 29.06 -20.97
N SER A 111 -45.36 29.40 -21.49
CA SER A 111 -46.22 28.46 -22.23
C SER A 111 -45.61 27.86 -23.51
N SER A 112 -44.43 28.32 -23.93
CA SER A 112 -43.59 27.68 -24.96
C SER A 112 -42.75 26.49 -24.43
N GLY A 113 -42.87 26.14 -23.15
CA GLY A 113 -42.04 25.17 -22.46
C GLY A 113 -40.66 25.71 -22.03
N ARG A 114 -40.36 26.99 -22.32
CA ARG A 114 -39.07 27.60 -22.05
C ARG A 114 -38.94 28.03 -20.57
N PRO A 115 -37.90 27.61 -19.84
CA PRO A 115 -37.64 28.11 -18.50
C PRO A 115 -37.14 29.56 -18.52
N VAL A 116 -37.48 30.33 -17.48
CA VAL A 116 -37.01 31.71 -17.24
C VAL A 116 -36.83 31.93 -15.73
N ALA A 117 -35.88 32.78 -15.32
CA ALA A 117 -35.73 33.21 -13.93
C ALA A 117 -36.71 34.35 -13.61
N GLY A 118 -37.57 34.17 -12.61
CA GLY A 118 -38.54 35.16 -12.16
C GLY A 118 -37.94 36.09 -11.10
N HIS A 119 -38.05 37.40 -11.33
CA HIS A 119 -37.43 38.44 -10.49
C HIS A 119 -38.36 39.63 -10.23
N GLY A 120 -38.04 40.42 -9.20
CA GLY A 120 -38.57 41.77 -9.05
C GLY A 120 -37.89 42.74 -10.01
N TRP A 121 -38.62 43.76 -10.49
CA TRP A 121 -38.05 44.78 -11.39
C TRP A 121 -36.88 45.57 -10.76
N GLU A 122 -36.81 45.66 -9.43
CA GLU A 122 -35.68 46.30 -8.72
C GLU A 122 -34.36 45.56 -8.96
N SER A 123 -34.39 44.23 -9.12
CA SER A 123 -33.23 43.41 -9.52
C SER A 123 -32.66 43.80 -10.89
N ALA A 124 -33.44 44.47 -11.75
CA ALA A 124 -32.96 44.97 -13.04
C ALA A 124 -31.99 46.16 -12.94
N ALA A 125 -31.67 46.63 -11.72
CA ALA A 125 -30.57 47.56 -11.45
C ALA A 125 -29.23 46.87 -11.16
N LEU A 126 -29.23 45.57 -10.81
CA LEU A 126 -28.05 44.84 -10.30
C LEU A 126 -27.11 44.37 -11.42
N ARG A 127 -27.69 44.12 -12.59
CA ARG A 127 -27.04 44.15 -13.91
C ARG A 127 -27.79 45.24 -14.70
N PRO A 128 -27.14 46.15 -15.44
CA PRO A 128 -27.83 47.28 -16.08
C PRO A 128 -28.62 46.87 -17.33
N TYR A 129 -29.71 46.14 -17.13
CA TYR A 129 -30.58 45.62 -18.19
C TYR A 129 -31.25 46.76 -18.97
N ARG A 130 -30.74 47.07 -20.16
CA ARG A 130 -31.38 48.03 -21.06
C ARG A 130 -32.67 47.45 -21.62
N LEU A 131 -33.78 48.18 -21.46
CA LEU A 131 -35.02 47.92 -22.18
C LEU A 131 -34.77 48.14 -23.69
N SER A 132 -34.87 47.08 -24.47
CA SER A 132 -34.85 47.11 -25.93
C SER A 132 -36.15 47.65 -26.54
N ALA A 133 -37.27 47.46 -25.83
CA ALA A 133 -38.59 47.96 -26.20
C ALA A 133 -39.52 48.02 -24.98
N GLY A 134 -40.55 48.87 -25.04
CA GLY A 134 -41.58 48.99 -24.01
C GLY A 134 -41.11 49.68 -22.72
N ARG A 135 -41.68 49.29 -21.57
CA ARG A 135 -41.51 49.91 -20.26
C ARG A 135 -41.32 48.89 -19.13
N ALA A 136 -40.83 49.36 -17.99
CA ALA A 136 -40.91 48.66 -16.71
C ALA A 136 -42.38 48.28 -16.36
N PRO A 137 -42.62 47.17 -15.64
CA PRO A 137 -43.95 46.78 -15.19
C PRO A 137 -44.45 47.73 -14.08
N ARG A 138 -45.72 48.09 -14.13
CA ARG A 138 -46.39 48.96 -13.14
C ARG A 138 -47.64 48.31 -12.54
N ALA A 139 -48.35 47.49 -13.29
CA ALA A 139 -49.52 46.75 -12.81
C ALA A 139 -49.17 45.30 -12.42
N PRO A 140 -49.93 44.64 -11.53
CA PRO A 140 -49.60 43.29 -11.06
C PRO A 140 -49.63 42.20 -12.15
N ASP A 141 -50.33 42.45 -13.26
CA ASP A 141 -50.44 41.61 -14.46
C ASP A 141 -49.40 41.94 -15.55
N GLU A 142 -48.54 42.93 -15.34
CA GLU A 142 -47.46 43.27 -16.28
C GLU A 142 -46.16 42.50 -15.97
N VAL A 143 -45.47 42.08 -17.04
CA VAL A 143 -44.15 41.42 -16.98
C VAL A 143 -43.21 42.00 -18.05
N VAL A 144 -41.92 42.12 -17.75
CA VAL A 144 -40.86 42.36 -18.74
C VAL A 144 -40.09 41.05 -18.95
N LEU A 145 -39.92 40.65 -20.20
CA LEU A 145 -39.19 39.41 -20.55
C LEU A 145 -37.83 39.71 -21.21
N SER A 146 -36.90 38.77 -21.18
CA SER A 146 -35.75 38.79 -22.09
C SER A 146 -36.21 38.72 -23.55
N ARG A 147 -35.61 39.53 -24.44
CA ARG A 147 -35.95 39.56 -25.89
C ARG A 147 -35.85 38.19 -26.56
N SER A 148 -34.96 37.35 -26.06
CA SER A 148 -34.79 35.93 -26.39
C SER A 148 -36.08 35.10 -26.33
N SER A 149 -37.07 35.49 -25.50
CA SER A 149 -38.37 34.83 -25.36
C SER A 149 -39.22 34.84 -26.65
N GLY A 150 -38.95 35.76 -27.58
CA GLY A 150 -39.70 35.91 -28.83
C GLY A 150 -41.07 36.60 -28.70
N ALA A 151 -41.47 37.00 -27.49
CA ALA A 151 -42.70 37.76 -27.27
C ALA A 151 -42.54 39.23 -27.70
N ALA A 152 -43.63 39.89 -28.08
CA ALA A 152 -43.66 41.32 -28.39
C ALA A 152 -44.28 42.13 -27.23
N PRO A 153 -43.87 43.41 -27.01
CA PRO A 153 -44.55 44.29 -26.07
C PRO A 153 -46.03 44.43 -26.43
N GLY A 154 -46.91 44.38 -25.43
CA GLY A 154 -48.36 44.38 -25.58
C GLY A 154 -49.00 43.00 -25.79
N ALA A 155 -48.22 41.95 -26.08
CA ALA A 155 -48.72 40.58 -26.14
C ALA A 155 -49.09 40.05 -24.75
N VAL A 156 -49.94 39.02 -24.69
CA VAL A 156 -50.23 38.26 -23.46
C VAL A 156 -49.50 36.92 -23.54
N VAL A 157 -48.64 36.67 -22.57
CA VAL A 157 -47.92 35.40 -22.37
C VAL A 157 -48.51 34.68 -21.17
N ARG A 158 -48.42 33.33 -21.12
CA ARG A 158 -48.74 32.60 -19.89
C ARG A 158 -47.45 32.16 -19.21
N VAL A 159 -47.32 32.49 -17.93
CA VAL A 159 -46.16 32.16 -17.09
C VAL A 159 -46.61 31.24 -15.97
N GLN A 160 -45.84 30.17 -15.76
CA GLN A 160 -46.01 29.17 -14.71
C GLN A 160 -44.92 29.38 -13.66
N VAL A 161 -45.31 29.48 -12.39
CA VAL A 161 -44.43 29.43 -11.21
C VAL A 161 -44.89 28.22 -10.41
N ASP A 162 -45.28 28.34 -9.14
CA ASP A 162 -46.00 27.27 -8.45
C ASP A 162 -47.52 27.35 -8.70
N GLY A 163 -47.98 26.64 -9.72
CA GLY A 163 -49.40 26.48 -10.06
C GLY A 163 -49.63 26.30 -11.56
N PRO A 164 -50.89 26.37 -12.04
CA PRO A 164 -51.20 26.42 -13.46
C PRO A 164 -50.82 27.78 -14.06
N ALA A 165 -50.38 27.80 -15.33
CA ALA A 165 -49.82 28.99 -15.97
C ALA A 165 -50.82 30.18 -16.06
N ARG A 166 -50.47 31.33 -15.48
CA ARG A 166 -51.31 32.54 -15.43
C ARG A 166 -50.97 33.51 -16.57
N PRO A 167 -51.95 34.24 -17.14
CA PRO A 167 -51.68 35.24 -18.18
C PRO A 167 -51.04 36.52 -17.59
N TYR A 168 -50.05 37.06 -18.29
CA TYR A 168 -49.39 38.34 -18.02
C TYR A 168 -49.24 39.13 -19.32
N ARG A 169 -49.40 40.45 -19.27
CA ARG A 169 -49.14 41.37 -20.38
C ARG A 169 -47.66 41.73 -20.42
N VAL A 170 -47.01 41.53 -21.57
CA VAL A 170 -45.61 41.94 -21.77
C VAL A 170 -45.55 43.47 -21.84
N SER A 171 -45.01 44.13 -20.81
CA SER A 171 -44.90 45.60 -20.78
C SER A 171 -43.64 46.11 -21.49
N GLY A 172 -42.61 45.27 -21.62
CA GLY A 172 -41.36 45.57 -22.32
C GLY A 172 -40.46 44.34 -22.47
N LEU A 173 -39.28 44.55 -23.07
CA LEU A 173 -38.27 43.52 -23.33
C LEU A 173 -36.86 44.00 -22.96
N VAL A 174 -36.10 43.23 -22.18
CA VAL A 174 -34.66 43.50 -21.94
C VAL A 174 -33.80 42.98 -23.09
N ALA A 175 -32.74 43.73 -23.44
CA ALA A 175 -31.94 43.51 -24.65
C ALA A 175 -30.99 42.31 -24.57
N GLU A 176 -30.35 42.11 -23.42
CA GLU A 176 -29.18 41.24 -23.21
C GLU A 176 -29.24 40.60 -21.82
N GLY A 177 -28.55 39.47 -21.64
CA GLY A 177 -28.50 38.70 -20.39
C GLY A 177 -29.26 37.37 -20.46
N PRO A 178 -29.33 36.63 -19.33
CA PRO A 178 -30.03 35.34 -19.25
C PRO A 178 -31.54 35.47 -19.49
N ASP A 179 -32.20 34.33 -19.68
CA ASP A 179 -33.65 34.23 -19.86
C ASP A 179 -34.39 34.56 -18.54
N ALA A 180 -34.98 35.75 -18.46
CA ALA A 180 -35.57 36.28 -17.25
C ALA A 180 -36.99 36.86 -17.46
N ALA A 181 -37.75 36.93 -16.38
CA ALA A 181 -39.08 37.51 -16.30
C ALA A 181 -39.19 38.43 -15.07
N PHE A 182 -39.21 39.74 -15.31
CA PHE A 182 -39.28 40.75 -14.25
C PHE A 182 -40.72 41.21 -14.02
N PHE A 183 -41.18 41.13 -12.79
CA PHE A 183 -42.51 41.56 -12.34
C PHE A 183 -42.41 42.81 -11.44
N THR A 184 -43.55 43.38 -11.01
CA THR A 184 -43.51 44.35 -9.90
C THR A 184 -42.95 43.68 -8.63
N GLY A 185 -42.28 44.42 -7.75
CA GLY A 185 -41.70 43.85 -6.51
C GLY A 185 -42.74 43.12 -5.64
N ALA A 186 -43.96 43.67 -5.54
CA ALA A 186 -45.07 43.03 -4.84
C ALA A 186 -45.55 41.74 -5.54
N THR A 187 -45.64 41.73 -6.87
CA THR A 187 -45.96 40.50 -7.63
C THR A 187 -44.87 39.45 -7.46
N ALA A 188 -43.58 39.84 -7.49
CA ALA A 188 -42.45 38.92 -7.34
C ALA A 188 -42.45 38.26 -5.96
N ALA A 189 -42.56 39.04 -4.87
CA ALA A 189 -42.64 38.50 -3.51
C ALA A 189 -43.87 37.59 -3.29
N ALA A 190 -44.99 37.87 -3.98
CA ALA A 190 -46.19 37.04 -3.93
C ALA A 190 -46.13 35.77 -4.80
N LEU A 191 -45.23 35.71 -5.79
CA LEU A 191 -44.96 34.52 -6.62
C LEU A 191 -43.89 33.61 -6.01
N ASP A 192 -42.95 34.20 -5.28
CA ASP A 192 -41.91 33.51 -4.51
C ASP A 192 -42.47 32.76 -3.30
N GLY A 193 -43.40 33.40 -2.57
CA GLY A 193 -44.10 32.79 -1.44
C GLY A 193 -43.42 32.96 -0.07
N ARG A 194 -42.24 33.61 0.03
CA ARG A 194 -41.53 33.89 1.30
C ARG A 194 -41.66 35.38 1.70
N PRO A 195 -42.83 35.87 2.16
CA PRO A 195 -43.04 37.29 2.43
C PRO A 195 -42.11 37.83 3.52
N GLY A 196 -41.42 38.93 3.22
CA GLY A 196 -40.46 39.58 4.13
C GLY A 196 -39.03 39.03 4.05
N PHE A 197 -38.78 38.04 3.19
CA PHE A 197 -37.45 37.49 2.90
C PHE A 197 -37.03 37.76 1.45
N ALA A 198 -35.74 37.61 1.20
CA ALA A 198 -35.07 37.72 -0.10
C ALA A 198 -33.95 36.68 -0.17
N ASP A 199 -33.52 36.28 -1.37
CA ASP A 199 -32.40 35.35 -1.54
C ASP A 199 -31.06 36.04 -1.26
N ALA A 200 -30.97 37.33 -1.60
CA ALA A 200 -29.83 38.18 -1.28
C ALA A 200 -30.24 39.65 -1.10
N LEU A 201 -29.43 40.42 -0.37
CA LEU A 201 -29.48 41.87 -0.35
C LEU A 201 -28.25 42.42 -1.08
N ALA A 202 -28.45 43.01 -2.26
CA ALA A 202 -27.38 43.49 -3.11
C ALA A 202 -27.16 45.00 -2.88
N VAL A 203 -25.94 45.36 -2.49
CA VAL A 203 -25.56 46.70 -2.03
C VAL A 203 -24.94 47.50 -3.17
N LEU A 204 -25.56 48.63 -3.51
CA LEU A 204 -25.11 49.56 -4.54
C LEU A 204 -24.40 50.74 -3.87
N GLY A 205 -23.20 51.11 -4.34
CA GLY A 205 -22.42 52.22 -3.77
C GLY A 205 -20.92 51.93 -3.84
N ASP A 206 -20.17 52.52 -2.90
CA ASP A 206 -18.77 52.18 -2.59
C ASP A 206 -18.57 52.18 -1.06
N PRO A 207 -19.18 51.21 -0.33
CA PRO A 207 -19.13 51.12 1.13
C PRO A 207 -17.93 50.33 1.63
N ASP A 208 -17.50 50.62 2.86
CA ASP A 208 -16.53 49.78 3.58
C ASP A 208 -17.13 48.40 3.95
N GLU A 209 -16.36 47.32 3.73
CA GLU A 209 -16.88 45.97 3.91
C GLU A 209 -17.00 45.57 5.39
N ASP A 210 -16.11 46.08 6.27
CA ASP A 210 -16.21 45.81 7.71
C ASP A 210 -17.37 46.58 8.36
N ALA A 211 -17.65 47.81 7.89
CA ALA A 211 -18.86 48.54 8.25
C ALA A 211 -20.15 47.82 7.79
N LEU A 212 -20.15 47.20 6.59
CA LEU A 212 -21.26 46.33 6.17
C LEU A 212 -21.41 45.12 7.10
N ARG A 213 -20.32 44.38 7.39
CA ARG A 213 -20.34 43.21 8.30
C ARG A 213 -20.87 43.59 9.69
N GLY A 214 -20.47 44.75 10.23
CA GLY A 214 -20.96 45.28 11.50
C GLY A 214 -22.46 45.62 11.52
N ALA A 215 -23.05 46.02 10.38
CA ALA A 215 -24.48 46.33 10.28
C ALA A 215 -25.38 45.08 10.18
N VAL A 216 -24.83 43.91 9.83
CA VAL A 216 -25.57 42.65 9.67
C VAL A 216 -24.86 41.44 10.32
N PRO A 217 -24.66 41.45 11.66
CA PRO A 217 -24.10 40.30 12.36
C PRO A 217 -24.93 39.03 12.12
N GLY A 218 -24.26 37.94 11.75
CA GLY A 218 -24.88 36.65 11.41
C GLY A 218 -25.25 36.45 9.93
N LEU A 219 -25.08 37.47 9.08
CA LEU A 219 -25.19 37.34 7.61
C LEU A 219 -23.80 37.33 6.96
N ALA A 220 -23.69 36.68 5.80
CA ALA A 220 -22.45 36.60 5.03
C ALA A 220 -22.38 37.73 4.00
N VAL A 221 -21.45 38.66 4.19
CA VAL A 221 -21.12 39.71 3.20
C VAL A 221 -20.13 39.15 2.18
N SER A 222 -20.25 39.54 0.91
CA SER A 222 -19.32 39.14 -0.15
C SER A 222 -19.10 40.27 -1.16
N SER A 223 -17.85 40.69 -1.30
CA SER A 223 -17.39 41.71 -2.24
C SER A 223 -16.66 41.10 -3.46
N GLY A 224 -16.22 41.94 -4.40
CA GLY A 224 -15.27 41.54 -5.46
C GLY A 224 -15.76 40.38 -6.33
N ALA A 225 -15.04 39.26 -6.31
CA ALA A 225 -15.40 38.03 -7.01
C ALA A 225 -16.36 37.11 -6.22
N ALA A 226 -16.35 37.18 -4.88
CA ALA A 226 -17.20 36.37 -4.00
C ALA A 226 -18.69 36.72 -4.10
N ARG A 227 -19.05 37.78 -4.83
CA ARG A 227 -20.43 38.05 -5.27
C ARG A 227 -20.99 36.94 -6.17
N GLY A 228 -20.15 36.31 -7.01
CA GLY A 228 -20.59 35.21 -7.86
C GLY A 228 -21.01 34.00 -7.02
N ASP A 229 -20.31 33.74 -5.92
CA ASP A 229 -20.63 32.69 -4.95
C ASP A 229 -21.95 32.94 -4.18
N ALA A 230 -22.59 34.10 -4.39
CA ALA A 230 -23.94 34.40 -3.93
C ALA A 230 -25.00 34.22 -5.05
N GLU A 231 -24.57 34.17 -6.31
CA GLU A 231 -25.41 33.83 -7.48
C GLU A 231 -25.50 32.31 -7.66
N ASP A 232 -24.36 31.61 -7.53
CA ASP A 232 -24.26 30.15 -7.54
C ASP A 232 -23.51 29.65 -6.30
N PRO A 233 -24.22 29.13 -5.28
CA PRO A 233 -23.59 28.55 -4.09
C PRO A 233 -22.95 27.18 -4.35
N ALA A 234 -23.28 26.47 -5.43
CA ALA A 234 -22.70 25.15 -5.74
C ALA A 234 -21.22 25.27 -6.13
N VAL A 235 -20.82 26.34 -6.84
CA VAL A 235 -19.40 26.61 -7.13
C VAL A 235 -18.58 26.77 -5.84
N ALA A 236 -19.14 27.44 -4.82
CA ALA A 236 -18.50 27.58 -3.52
C ALA A 236 -18.51 26.28 -2.71
N ALA A 237 -19.64 25.55 -2.72
CA ALA A 237 -19.79 24.27 -2.03
C ALA A 237 -18.86 23.18 -2.59
N ALA A 238 -18.52 23.22 -3.88
CA ALA A 238 -17.59 22.28 -4.50
C ALA A 238 -16.10 22.51 -4.14
N ARG A 239 -15.71 23.70 -3.66
CA ARG A 239 -14.27 23.99 -3.42
C ARG A 239 -13.61 23.06 -2.41
N PRO A 240 -14.15 22.82 -1.19
CA PRO A 240 -13.46 22.03 -0.17
C PRO A 240 -13.18 20.60 -0.66
N ASP A 241 -14.19 19.97 -1.26
CA ASP A 241 -14.10 18.61 -1.79
C ASP A 241 -13.05 18.50 -2.91
N ILE A 242 -12.96 19.50 -3.81
CA ILE A 242 -11.95 19.52 -4.88
C ILE A 242 -10.55 19.83 -4.32
N VAL A 243 -10.43 20.66 -3.28
CA VAL A 243 -9.16 20.91 -2.56
C VAL A 243 -8.68 19.63 -1.87
N GLU A 244 -9.54 18.95 -1.10
CA GLU A 244 -9.23 17.70 -0.40
C GLU A 244 -8.85 16.59 -1.40
N LEU A 245 -9.64 16.40 -2.45
CA LEU A 245 -9.37 15.46 -3.55
C LEU A 245 -8.01 15.73 -4.21
N SER A 246 -7.72 16.98 -4.55
CA SER A 246 -6.49 17.37 -5.24
C SER A 246 -5.26 17.25 -4.34
N ALA A 247 -5.38 17.59 -3.05
CA ALA A 247 -4.33 17.43 -2.06
C ALA A 247 -4.04 15.95 -1.78
N SER A 248 -5.08 15.14 -1.59
CA SER A 248 -5.00 13.69 -1.38
C SER A 248 -4.36 12.99 -2.59
N LEU A 249 -4.82 13.29 -3.81
CA LEU A 249 -4.21 12.77 -5.05
C LEU A 249 -2.76 13.21 -5.24
N GLY A 250 -2.45 14.48 -4.99
CA GLY A 250 -1.09 15.01 -5.04
C GLY A 250 -0.17 14.28 -4.04
N GLY A 251 -0.62 14.12 -2.79
CA GLY A 251 0.12 13.42 -1.74
C GLY A 251 0.38 11.94 -2.08
N VAL A 252 -0.65 11.21 -2.51
CA VAL A 252 -0.51 9.81 -2.97
C VAL A 252 0.41 9.71 -4.19
N ALA A 253 0.35 10.67 -5.12
CA ALA A 253 1.24 10.70 -6.27
C ALA A 253 2.71 10.93 -5.88
N VAL A 254 3.00 11.85 -4.96
CA VAL A 254 4.35 12.09 -4.43
C VAL A 254 4.86 10.87 -3.66
N LEU A 255 4.07 10.29 -2.76
CA LEU A 255 4.43 9.11 -2.00
C LEU A 255 4.74 7.91 -2.91
N THR A 256 3.90 7.67 -3.92
CA THR A 256 4.10 6.58 -4.86
C THR A 256 5.32 6.82 -5.77
N ALA A 257 5.56 8.06 -6.18
CA ALA A 257 6.76 8.44 -6.91
C ALA A 257 8.04 8.21 -6.08
N LEU A 258 8.07 8.61 -4.80
CA LEU A 258 9.19 8.33 -3.88
C LEU A 258 9.51 6.84 -3.80
N VAL A 259 8.50 5.99 -3.57
CA VAL A 259 8.67 4.53 -3.45
C VAL A 259 9.16 3.90 -4.77
N VAL A 260 8.53 4.23 -5.90
CA VAL A 260 8.91 3.68 -7.21
C VAL A 260 10.33 4.14 -7.59
N VAL A 261 10.62 5.43 -7.53
CA VAL A 261 11.94 5.99 -7.86
C VAL A 261 13.02 5.47 -6.90
N GLY A 262 12.68 5.24 -5.63
CA GLY A 262 13.58 4.62 -4.64
C GLY A 262 14.01 3.21 -5.04
N GLY A 263 13.04 2.36 -5.39
CA GLY A 263 13.33 1.03 -5.93
C GLY A 263 14.20 1.08 -7.18
N LEU A 264 13.96 2.03 -8.09
CA LEU A 264 14.75 2.19 -9.32
C LEU A 264 16.17 2.72 -9.07
N ILE A 265 16.36 3.65 -8.14
CA ILE A 265 17.69 4.17 -7.80
C ILE A 265 18.50 3.10 -7.07
N VAL A 266 17.94 2.40 -6.07
CA VAL A 266 18.62 1.28 -5.39
C VAL A 266 19.05 0.21 -6.41
N LEU A 267 18.19 -0.12 -7.38
CA LEU A 267 18.51 -1.10 -8.42
C LEU A 267 19.56 -0.57 -9.43
N SER A 268 19.50 0.70 -9.82
CA SER A 268 20.51 1.33 -10.69
C SER A 268 21.89 1.42 -10.02
N VAL A 269 21.92 1.68 -8.72
CA VAL A 269 23.16 1.67 -7.93
C VAL A 269 23.70 0.25 -7.80
N ARG A 270 22.85 -0.77 -7.60
CA ARG A 270 23.28 -2.19 -7.63
C ARG A 270 23.88 -2.60 -8.97
N GLU A 271 23.29 -2.22 -10.11
CA GLU A 271 23.89 -2.48 -11.45
C GLU A 271 25.29 -1.86 -11.62
N ARG A 272 25.62 -0.84 -10.82
CA ARG A 272 26.86 -0.06 -10.84
C ARG A 272 27.73 -0.24 -9.60
N ALA A 273 27.42 -1.19 -8.71
CA ALA A 273 28.14 -1.38 -7.46
C ALA A 273 29.66 -1.54 -7.69
N ARG A 274 30.06 -2.27 -8.74
CA ARG A 274 31.46 -2.40 -9.18
C ARG A 274 32.08 -1.10 -9.69
N GLU A 275 31.34 -0.21 -10.34
CA GLU A 275 31.87 1.09 -10.78
C GLU A 275 32.14 2.00 -9.57
N PHE A 276 31.26 1.98 -8.56
CA PHE A 276 31.45 2.73 -7.31
C PHE A 276 32.52 2.10 -6.40
N ALA A 277 32.61 0.77 -6.32
CA ALA A 277 33.66 0.07 -5.59
C ALA A 277 35.05 0.31 -6.18
N LEU A 278 35.19 0.29 -7.52
CA LEU A 278 36.44 0.66 -8.19
C LEU A 278 36.82 2.12 -7.95
N LEU A 279 35.86 3.05 -7.95
CA LEU A 279 36.14 4.44 -7.58
C LEU A 279 36.62 4.57 -6.12
N ARG A 280 35.99 3.86 -5.17
CA ARG A 280 36.42 3.84 -3.76
C ARG A 280 37.80 3.19 -3.57
N ALA A 281 38.11 2.14 -4.34
CA ALA A 281 39.42 1.48 -4.30
C ALA A 281 40.57 2.38 -4.80
N VAL A 282 40.26 3.41 -5.59
CA VAL A 282 41.19 4.48 -6.01
C VAL A 282 40.96 5.76 -5.19
N GLY A 283 40.49 5.62 -3.94
CA GLY A 283 40.43 6.71 -2.95
C GLY A 283 39.21 7.64 -3.01
N ALA A 284 38.19 7.38 -3.84
CA ALA A 284 37.02 8.26 -3.90
C ALA A 284 36.20 8.20 -2.59
N THR A 285 35.94 9.36 -1.98
CA THR A 285 35.27 9.43 -0.67
C THR A 285 33.76 9.14 -0.76
N PRO A 286 33.09 8.70 0.33
CA PRO A 286 31.65 8.51 0.34
C PRO A 286 30.87 9.76 -0.12
N GLY A 287 31.29 10.96 0.31
CA GLY A 287 30.70 12.22 -0.14
C GLY A 287 30.82 12.45 -1.65
N GLN A 288 31.97 12.13 -2.25
CA GLN A 288 32.16 12.23 -3.71
C GLN A 288 31.26 11.23 -4.47
N VAL A 289 31.05 10.02 -3.96
CA VAL A 289 30.13 9.03 -4.54
C VAL A 289 28.67 9.50 -4.43
N ARG A 290 28.22 9.91 -3.23
CA ARG A 290 26.87 10.47 -3.00
C ARG A 290 26.61 11.68 -3.91
N GLY A 291 27.52 12.65 -3.94
CA GLY A 291 27.44 13.85 -4.78
C GLY A 291 27.58 13.59 -6.29
N ARG A 292 28.12 12.43 -6.71
CA ARG A 292 28.11 11.99 -8.12
C ARG A 292 26.75 11.38 -8.49
N LEU A 293 26.18 10.55 -7.63
CA LEU A 293 24.84 9.98 -7.83
C LEU A 293 23.77 11.07 -7.88
N LEU A 294 23.77 12.01 -6.92
CA LEU A 294 22.83 13.13 -6.89
C LEU A 294 22.86 13.95 -8.19
N ARG A 295 24.05 14.30 -8.70
CA ARG A 295 24.20 15.04 -9.97
C ARG A 295 23.75 14.23 -11.19
N GLU A 296 23.81 12.91 -11.15
CA GLU A 296 23.30 12.07 -12.25
C GLU A 296 21.78 11.90 -12.19
N THR A 297 21.20 11.71 -10.99
CA THR A 297 19.75 11.77 -10.79
C THR A 297 19.19 13.12 -11.24
N LEU A 298 19.83 14.23 -10.87
CA LEU A 298 19.38 15.57 -11.26
C LEU A 298 19.40 15.78 -12.79
N ARG A 299 20.40 15.24 -13.50
CA ARG A 299 20.50 15.31 -14.97
C ARG A 299 19.39 14.57 -15.72
N VAL A 300 18.74 13.60 -15.09
CA VAL A 300 17.61 12.85 -15.67
C VAL A 300 16.28 13.33 -15.10
N GLY A 301 16.25 13.69 -13.82
CA GLY A 301 15.09 14.23 -13.12
C GLY A 301 14.69 15.62 -13.59
N ALA A 302 15.64 16.53 -13.87
CA ALA A 302 15.31 17.88 -14.35
C ALA A 302 14.55 17.87 -15.69
N PRO A 303 15.02 17.22 -16.77
CA PRO A 303 14.23 17.16 -18.00
C PRO A 303 12.95 16.33 -17.85
N ALA A 304 12.93 15.31 -16.98
CA ALA A 304 11.69 14.55 -16.68
C ALA A 304 10.63 15.44 -16.01
N ALA A 305 11.02 16.17 -14.97
CA ALA A 305 10.16 17.08 -14.22
C ALA A 305 9.67 18.24 -15.09
N LEU A 306 10.54 18.85 -15.90
CA LEU A 306 10.14 19.89 -16.87
C LEU A 306 9.17 19.36 -17.93
N THR A 307 9.41 18.16 -18.49
CA THR A 307 8.50 17.54 -19.47
C THR A 307 7.15 17.22 -18.83
N GLY A 308 7.14 16.64 -17.62
CA GLY A 308 5.91 16.32 -16.90
C GLY A 308 5.14 17.56 -16.47
N GLY A 309 5.82 18.59 -15.95
CA GLY A 309 5.22 19.88 -15.62
C GLY A 309 4.57 20.56 -16.84
N ALA A 310 5.22 20.53 -18.01
CA ALA A 310 4.61 21.04 -19.25
C ALA A 310 3.38 20.23 -19.68
N LEU A 311 3.42 18.90 -19.54
CA LEU A 311 2.26 18.03 -19.79
C LEU A 311 1.15 18.20 -18.75
N SER A 312 1.48 18.66 -17.54
CA SER A 312 0.53 18.79 -16.42
C SER A 312 -0.56 19.83 -16.66
N LEU A 313 -0.28 20.88 -17.43
CA LEU A 313 -1.29 21.87 -17.84
C LEU A 313 -2.35 21.22 -18.74
N GLY A 314 -1.91 20.45 -19.73
CA GLY A 314 -2.82 19.72 -20.63
C GLY A 314 -3.60 18.62 -19.91
N ALA A 315 -2.95 17.91 -18.98
CA ALA A 315 -3.61 16.89 -18.15
C ALA A 315 -4.63 17.50 -17.18
N GLY A 316 -4.30 18.59 -16.49
CA GLY A 316 -5.19 19.31 -15.59
C GLY A 316 -6.40 19.91 -16.32
N ALA A 317 -6.17 20.55 -17.48
CA ALA A 317 -7.25 21.03 -18.34
C ALA A 317 -8.15 19.89 -18.84
N ALA A 318 -7.59 18.74 -19.21
CA ALA A 318 -8.37 17.58 -19.64
C ALA A 318 -9.16 16.93 -18.48
N MET A 319 -8.62 16.92 -17.27
CA MET A 319 -9.32 16.48 -16.06
C MET A 319 -10.48 17.42 -15.72
N HIS A 320 -10.24 18.74 -15.65
CA HIS A 320 -11.27 19.75 -15.42
C HIS A 320 -12.39 19.68 -16.48
N ALA A 321 -12.04 19.71 -17.76
CA ALA A 321 -13.01 19.65 -18.86
C ALA A 321 -13.74 18.30 -18.96
N ALA A 322 -13.24 17.24 -18.31
CA ALA A 322 -14.00 16.01 -18.10
C ALA A 322 -14.90 16.10 -16.87
N MET A 323 -14.43 16.63 -15.75
CA MET A 323 -15.25 16.81 -14.54
C MET A 323 -16.45 17.73 -14.78
N VAL A 324 -16.31 18.80 -15.58
CA VAL A 324 -17.46 19.62 -16.02
C VAL A 324 -18.43 18.80 -16.89
N ARG A 325 -17.93 18.05 -17.89
CA ARG A 325 -18.78 17.26 -18.81
C ARG A 325 -19.55 16.13 -18.11
N GLU A 326 -18.95 15.53 -17.08
CA GLU A 326 -19.57 14.48 -16.26
C GLU A 326 -20.36 15.09 -15.06
N GLY A 327 -20.62 16.40 -15.04
CA GLY A 327 -21.46 17.05 -14.02
C GLY A 327 -20.89 17.06 -12.59
N VAL A 328 -19.57 16.86 -12.45
CA VAL A 328 -18.86 16.82 -11.17
C VAL A 328 -18.46 18.23 -10.70
N LEU A 329 -18.16 19.12 -11.64
CA LEU A 329 -17.95 20.54 -11.38
C LEU A 329 -19.16 21.32 -11.91
N PRO A 330 -19.72 22.28 -11.14
CA PRO A 330 -20.78 23.15 -11.64
C PRO A 330 -20.36 23.96 -12.87
N ASP A 331 -21.34 24.34 -13.69
CA ASP A 331 -21.11 25.29 -14.78
C ASP A 331 -20.56 26.60 -14.22
N GLY A 332 -19.58 27.19 -14.91
CA GLY A 332 -18.90 28.40 -14.43
C GLY A 332 -17.74 28.17 -13.44
N PHE A 333 -17.46 26.94 -12.99
CA PHE A 333 -16.26 26.64 -12.18
C PHE A 333 -14.98 26.88 -13.00
N GLY A 334 -14.35 28.05 -12.83
CA GLY A 334 -13.24 28.51 -13.66
C GLY A 334 -11.97 27.63 -13.61
N LEU A 335 -11.39 27.35 -14.78
CA LEU A 335 -10.09 26.69 -14.92
C LEU A 335 -8.95 27.71 -14.82
N ALA A 336 -8.05 27.54 -13.85
CA ALA A 336 -6.84 28.34 -13.71
C ALA A 336 -5.62 27.59 -14.26
N LEU A 337 -5.02 28.10 -15.34
CA LEU A 337 -3.77 27.60 -15.91
C LEU A 337 -2.60 28.53 -15.56
N GLY A 338 -2.24 28.58 -14.28
CA GLY A 338 -1.08 29.35 -13.82
C GLY A 338 0.26 28.63 -14.02
N PRO A 339 1.39 29.34 -13.89
CA PRO A 339 2.72 28.73 -13.83
C PRO A 339 2.99 28.06 -12.46
N LEU A 340 2.23 28.38 -11.42
CA LEU A 340 2.47 27.92 -10.05
C LEU A 340 2.35 26.38 -9.91
N PRO A 341 1.31 25.70 -10.44
CA PRO A 341 1.24 24.23 -10.45
C PRO A 341 2.42 23.57 -11.15
N VAL A 342 2.90 24.15 -12.25
CA VAL A 342 4.04 23.63 -13.03
C VAL A 342 5.33 23.75 -12.23
N LEU A 343 5.59 24.92 -11.65
CA LEU A 343 6.77 25.19 -10.83
C LEU A 343 6.76 24.32 -9.55
N ALA A 344 5.60 24.20 -8.89
CA ALA A 344 5.42 23.34 -7.73
C ALA A 344 5.65 21.87 -8.07
N ALA A 345 5.05 21.35 -9.15
CA ALA A 345 5.26 19.97 -9.58
C ALA A 345 6.72 19.68 -9.97
N VAL A 346 7.40 20.62 -10.62
CA VAL A 346 8.83 20.52 -10.93
C VAL A 346 9.66 20.49 -9.64
N ALA A 347 9.42 21.41 -8.71
CA ALA A 347 10.14 21.50 -7.44
C ALA A 347 9.92 20.25 -6.58
N VAL A 348 8.67 19.85 -6.33
CA VAL A 348 8.30 18.66 -5.55
C VAL A 348 8.87 17.39 -6.17
N THR A 349 8.79 17.23 -7.50
CA THR A 349 9.37 16.06 -8.18
C THR A 349 10.89 16.02 -8.08
N LEU A 350 11.57 17.17 -8.15
CA LEU A 350 13.03 17.26 -7.98
C LEU A 350 13.47 17.00 -6.54
N VAL A 351 12.80 17.57 -5.55
CA VAL A 351 13.04 17.32 -4.12
C VAL A 351 12.79 15.85 -3.78
N ALA A 352 11.69 15.27 -4.27
CA ALA A 352 11.41 13.85 -4.13
C ALA A 352 12.52 12.99 -4.74
N ALA A 353 12.97 13.29 -5.96
CA ALA A 353 14.03 12.55 -6.63
C ALA A 353 15.40 12.67 -5.92
N THR A 354 15.76 13.84 -5.41
CA THR A 354 17.04 14.06 -4.72
C THR A 354 17.05 13.51 -3.30
N ALA A 355 15.97 13.67 -2.53
CA ALA A 355 15.81 13.06 -1.21
C ALA A 355 15.85 11.52 -1.32
N THR A 356 15.14 10.95 -2.30
CA THR A 356 15.18 9.51 -2.60
C THR A 356 16.58 9.04 -2.98
N ALA A 357 17.29 9.79 -3.84
CA ALA A 357 18.67 9.47 -4.21
C ALA A 357 19.62 9.56 -3.02
N PHE A 358 19.42 10.54 -2.13
CA PHE A 358 20.21 10.72 -0.92
C PHE A 358 20.01 9.54 0.04
N LEU A 359 18.76 9.22 0.41
CA LEU A 359 18.42 8.11 1.29
C LEU A 359 18.94 6.75 0.77
N ALA A 360 18.76 6.49 -0.54
CA ALA A 360 19.33 5.29 -1.17
C ALA A 360 20.87 5.28 -1.14
N SER A 361 21.52 6.43 -1.25
CA SER A 361 22.98 6.55 -1.19
C SER A 361 23.56 6.37 0.21
N LEU A 362 22.82 6.69 1.28
CA LEU A 362 23.27 6.50 2.67
C LEU A 362 23.57 5.02 2.93
N ARG A 363 22.56 4.15 2.80
CA ARG A 363 22.70 2.70 2.98
C ARG A 363 23.81 2.11 2.10
N GLN A 364 23.80 2.40 0.80
CA GLN A 364 24.79 1.79 -0.10
C GLN A 364 26.21 2.32 0.07
N SER A 365 26.40 3.50 0.68
CA SER A 365 27.74 4.04 0.98
C SER A 365 28.46 3.34 2.14
N ARG A 366 27.76 2.48 2.92
CA ARG A 366 28.38 1.61 3.93
C ARG A 366 29.00 0.32 3.35
N ILE A 367 28.63 -0.12 2.14
CA ILE A 367 29.18 -1.35 1.54
C ILE A 367 30.69 -1.23 1.29
N ARG A 368 31.45 -2.20 1.80
CA ARG A 368 32.92 -2.24 1.70
C ARG A 368 33.33 -2.62 0.26
N PRO A 369 34.36 -1.98 -0.37
CA PRO A 369 34.69 -2.22 -1.78
C PRO A 369 34.98 -3.69 -2.14
N VAL A 370 35.52 -4.46 -1.20
CA VAL A 370 35.85 -5.89 -1.36
C VAL A 370 34.58 -6.73 -1.61
N GLN A 371 33.50 -6.48 -0.87
CA GLN A 371 32.22 -7.21 -0.99
C GLN A 371 31.66 -7.14 -2.42
N ALA A 372 31.67 -5.94 -3.04
CA ALA A 372 31.16 -5.72 -4.39
C ALA A 372 32.04 -6.31 -5.52
N LEU A 373 33.29 -6.68 -5.22
CA LEU A 373 34.18 -7.41 -6.12
C LEU A 373 33.97 -8.92 -6.02
N GLY A 374 33.77 -9.44 -4.80
CA GLY A 374 33.63 -10.87 -4.48
C GLY A 374 32.31 -11.52 -4.88
N GLU A 375 31.27 -10.78 -5.28
CA GLU A 375 29.93 -11.35 -5.56
C GLU A 375 29.91 -12.47 -6.64
N ALA A 376 29.98 -13.71 -6.17
CA ALA A 376 29.30 -14.89 -6.70
C ALA A 376 28.20 -15.36 -5.71
N ALA A 377 27.51 -14.40 -5.07
CA ALA A 377 26.53 -14.66 -4.02
C ALA A 377 25.43 -15.63 -4.48
N ALA A 378 25.45 -16.85 -3.95
CA ALA A 378 24.39 -17.82 -4.10
C ALA A 378 23.17 -17.35 -3.28
N GLU A 379 22.01 -17.19 -3.92
CA GLU A 379 20.77 -16.89 -3.20
C GLU A 379 20.40 -18.08 -2.31
N ASN A 380 20.45 -17.87 -0.99
CA ASN A 380 20.23 -18.91 0.02
C ASN A 380 18.84 -19.56 -0.20
N PRO A 381 18.72 -20.90 -0.41
CA PRO A 381 17.52 -21.50 -1.01
C PRO A 381 16.33 -21.68 -0.04
N ARG A 382 16.55 -21.51 1.27
CA ARG A 382 15.53 -21.58 2.32
C ARG A 382 14.81 -20.24 2.45
N LEU A 383 13.56 -20.26 2.92
CA LEU A 383 12.81 -19.04 3.26
C LEU A 383 13.09 -18.71 4.74
N PRO A 384 13.53 -17.49 5.09
CA PRO A 384 13.76 -17.12 6.49
C PRO A 384 12.43 -17.15 7.25
N ARG A 385 12.44 -17.73 8.47
CA ARG A 385 11.22 -17.97 9.28
C ARG A 385 10.41 -16.68 9.45
N TRP A 386 11.07 -15.56 9.76
CA TRP A 386 10.42 -14.27 9.99
C TRP A 386 9.52 -13.82 8.83
N ARG A 387 9.93 -14.00 7.55
CA ARG A 387 9.08 -13.63 6.40
C ARG A 387 7.80 -14.45 6.32
N VAL A 388 7.83 -15.70 6.78
CA VAL A 388 6.63 -16.56 6.84
C VAL A 388 5.75 -16.12 8.00
N VAL A 389 6.32 -15.77 9.15
CA VAL A 389 5.61 -15.23 10.32
C VAL A 389 4.93 -13.89 9.99
N THR A 390 5.66 -12.90 9.47
CA THR A 390 5.10 -11.61 9.05
C THR A 390 4.03 -11.77 7.96
N GLY A 391 4.26 -12.65 6.98
CA GLY A 391 3.28 -12.94 5.94
C GLY A 391 2.01 -13.61 6.47
N ALA A 392 2.14 -14.49 7.47
CA ALA A 392 1.00 -15.09 8.17
C ALA A 392 0.28 -14.08 9.07
N ALA A 393 1.00 -13.19 9.76
CA ALA A 393 0.42 -12.14 10.58
C ALA A 393 -0.43 -11.17 9.75
N PHE A 394 0.07 -10.72 8.59
CA PHE A 394 -0.74 -9.91 7.66
C PHE A 394 -1.90 -10.68 7.02
N LEU A 395 -1.77 -12.00 6.82
CA LEU A 395 -2.89 -12.84 6.38
C LEU A 395 -3.97 -12.95 7.47
N VAL A 396 -3.59 -13.11 8.74
CA VAL A 396 -4.50 -13.12 9.89
C VAL A 396 -5.13 -11.73 10.11
N ALA A 397 -4.38 -10.65 9.98
CA ALA A 397 -4.91 -9.29 10.00
C ALA A 397 -5.92 -9.07 8.86
N GLY A 398 -5.64 -9.55 7.66
CA GLY A 398 -6.58 -9.57 6.54
C GLY A 398 -7.84 -10.39 6.85
N LEU A 399 -7.72 -11.58 7.44
CA LEU A 399 -8.88 -12.40 7.82
C LEU A 399 -9.72 -11.76 8.95
N ASN A 400 -9.10 -11.04 9.88
CA ASN A 400 -9.81 -10.26 10.89
C ASN A 400 -10.49 -9.02 10.30
N ALA A 401 -9.83 -8.31 9.37
CA ALA A 401 -10.44 -7.21 8.62
C ALA A 401 -11.62 -7.69 7.74
N LEU A 402 -11.52 -8.90 7.17
CA LEU A 402 -12.61 -9.58 6.46
C LEU A 402 -13.77 -9.90 7.40
N GLY A 403 -13.50 -10.35 8.63
CA GLY A 403 -14.51 -10.57 9.67
C GLY A 403 -15.17 -9.28 10.15
N PHE A 404 -14.39 -8.20 10.33
CA PHE A 404 -14.88 -6.87 10.70
C PHE A 404 -15.73 -6.24 9.59
N SER A 405 -15.28 -6.28 8.33
CA SER A 405 -16.10 -5.93 7.16
C SER A 405 -17.36 -6.82 7.08
N ALA A 406 -17.21 -8.11 7.40
CA ALA A 406 -18.26 -9.09 7.63
C ALA A 406 -19.31 -8.71 8.71
N GLY A 407 -18.97 -7.78 9.61
CA GLY A 407 -19.78 -7.30 10.72
C GLY A 407 -20.35 -5.87 10.54
N ALA A 408 -19.57 -4.98 9.93
CA ALA A 408 -19.84 -3.54 9.82
C ALA A 408 -20.86 -3.15 8.73
N THR A 409 -21.29 -1.88 8.77
CA THR A 409 -22.17 -1.22 7.79
C THR A 409 -21.63 0.18 7.46
N GLY A 410 -22.25 0.89 6.52
CA GLY A 410 -21.91 2.26 6.15
C GLY A 410 -20.43 2.51 5.81
N ALA A 411 -19.93 3.69 6.16
CA ALA A 411 -18.54 4.08 5.89
C ALA A 411 -17.50 3.22 6.62
N ALA A 412 -17.84 2.63 7.77
CA ALA A 412 -16.94 1.73 8.49
C ALA A 412 -16.64 0.45 7.69
N ALA A 413 -17.65 -0.09 6.98
CA ALA A 413 -17.44 -1.18 6.04
C ALA A 413 -16.52 -0.72 4.89
N ASN A 414 -16.78 0.44 4.27
CA ASN A 414 -15.95 0.99 3.20
C ASN A 414 -14.48 1.18 3.62
N ALA A 415 -14.21 1.73 4.81
CA ALA A 415 -12.86 1.92 5.32
C ALA A 415 -12.11 0.58 5.53
N SER A 416 -12.81 -0.44 6.04
CA SER A 416 -12.21 -1.76 6.29
C SER A 416 -11.73 -2.48 5.03
N ILE A 417 -12.32 -2.19 3.85
CA ILE A 417 -11.89 -2.70 2.55
C ILE A 417 -10.44 -2.29 2.23
N GLY A 418 -10.08 -1.03 2.52
CA GLY A 418 -8.72 -0.53 2.27
C GLY A 418 -7.69 -1.29 3.09
N GLY A 419 -7.93 -1.43 4.39
CA GLY A 419 -7.08 -2.22 5.28
C GLY A 419 -7.01 -3.70 4.88
N LEU A 420 -8.12 -4.29 4.45
CA LEU A 420 -8.21 -5.67 3.96
C LEU A 420 -7.35 -5.89 2.70
N VAL A 421 -7.48 -5.04 1.67
CA VAL A 421 -6.69 -5.14 0.43
C VAL A 421 -5.21 -4.95 0.71
N ILE A 422 -4.84 -3.94 1.49
CA ILE A 422 -3.45 -3.67 1.88
C ILE A 422 -2.88 -4.87 2.63
N SER A 423 -3.58 -5.39 3.65
CA SER A 423 -3.12 -6.56 4.41
C SER A 423 -2.90 -7.79 3.53
N LEU A 424 -3.84 -8.10 2.63
CA LEU A 424 -3.73 -9.27 1.75
C LEU A 424 -2.65 -9.11 0.68
N VAL A 425 -2.41 -7.90 0.17
CA VAL A 425 -1.29 -7.62 -0.76
C VAL A 425 0.05 -7.69 -0.04
N VAL A 426 0.16 -7.18 1.19
CA VAL A 426 1.39 -7.28 2.00
C VAL A 426 1.67 -8.75 2.39
N ALA A 427 0.66 -9.52 2.79
CA ALA A 427 0.77 -10.96 2.96
C ALA A 427 1.27 -11.65 1.69
N THR A 428 0.75 -11.26 0.52
CA THR A 428 1.19 -11.76 -0.80
C THR A 428 2.63 -11.36 -1.13
N ALA A 429 3.12 -10.20 -0.66
CA ALA A 429 4.51 -9.78 -0.82
C ALA A 429 5.48 -10.64 0.00
N PHE A 430 5.13 -10.92 1.26
CA PHE A 430 5.94 -11.75 2.15
C PHE A 430 5.90 -13.23 1.76
N LEU A 431 4.71 -13.78 1.53
CA LEU A 431 4.46 -15.18 1.11
C LEU A 431 4.68 -15.42 -0.40
N GLY A 432 5.03 -14.39 -1.17
CA GLY A 432 5.19 -14.42 -2.63
C GLY A 432 6.00 -15.59 -3.20
N PRO A 433 7.08 -16.07 -2.55
CA PRO A 433 7.81 -17.26 -3.02
C PRO A 433 7.03 -18.57 -2.87
N LEU A 434 6.11 -18.68 -1.90
CA LEU A 434 5.18 -19.82 -1.79
C LEU A 434 4.10 -19.74 -2.88
N VAL A 435 3.57 -18.53 -3.13
CA VAL A 435 2.64 -18.26 -4.24
C VAL A 435 3.30 -18.60 -5.59
N ALA A 436 4.57 -18.23 -5.80
CA ALA A 436 5.35 -18.60 -6.97
C ALA A 436 5.53 -20.12 -7.13
N ARG A 437 5.86 -20.83 -6.04
CA ARG A 437 5.97 -22.30 -6.02
C ARG A 437 4.62 -22.97 -6.36
N ALA A 438 3.50 -22.46 -5.85
CA ALA A 438 2.16 -22.95 -6.17
C ALA A 438 1.78 -22.68 -7.63
N GLY A 439 1.93 -21.44 -8.11
CA GLY A 439 1.66 -21.05 -9.49
C GLY A 439 2.47 -21.87 -10.50
N ASN A 440 3.77 -22.09 -10.25
CA ASN A 440 4.61 -22.91 -11.12
C ASN A 440 4.27 -24.42 -11.08
N ARG A 441 3.69 -24.94 -9.98
CA ARG A 441 3.15 -26.32 -9.92
C ARG A 441 1.90 -26.49 -10.81
N VAL A 442 1.14 -25.42 -11.08
CA VAL A 442 -0.07 -25.44 -11.91
C VAL A 442 0.24 -24.96 -13.33
N LEU A 443 0.56 -23.68 -13.51
CA LEU A 443 0.82 -23.06 -14.81
C LEU A 443 2.09 -23.62 -15.47
N GLY A 444 3.11 -24.01 -14.69
CA GLY A 444 4.31 -24.67 -15.22
C GLY A 444 4.03 -26.07 -15.78
N ARG A 445 3.08 -26.82 -15.21
CA ARG A 445 2.61 -28.09 -15.78
C ARG A 445 1.82 -27.86 -17.08
N ALA A 446 0.94 -26.85 -17.11
CA ALA A 446 0.22 -26.46 -18.31
C ALA A 446 1.18 -26.00 -19.44
N ALA A 447 2.19 -25.20 -19.11
CA ALA A 447 3.24 -24.79 -20.04
C ALA A 447 4.05 -25.99 -20.57
N ARG A 448 4.42 -26.95 -19.70
CA ARG A 448 5.08 -28.20 -20.11
C ARG A 448 4.21 -29.02 -21.07
N ALA A 449 2.90 -29.07 -20.88
CA ALA A 449 1.97 -29.73 -21.81
C ALA A 449 1.88 -28.98 -23.16
N ALA A 450 1.74 -27.65 -23.15
CA ALA A 450 1.68 -26.81 -24.35
C ALA A 450 3.01 -26.74 -25.14
N SER A 451 4.15 -27.01 -24.48
CA SER A 451 5.44 -27.19 -25.16
C SER A 451 6.41 -28.04 -24.33
N PRO A 452 6.60 -29.34 -24.64
CA PRO A 452 7.40 -30.28 -23.85
C PRO A 452 8.87 -29.89 -23.59
N VAL A 453 9.42 -28.99 -24.42
CA VAL A 453 10.79 -28.46 -24.30
C VAL A 453 10.77 -27.03 -23.73
N ALA A 454 10.12 -26.07 -24.40
CA ALA A 454 10.16 -24.66 -23.99
C ALA A 454 9.42 -24.40 -22.66
N GLY A 455 8.30 -25.09 -22.43
CA GLY A 455 7.56 -25.02 -21.17
C GLY A 455 8.26 -25.77 -20.04
N ARG A 456 9.00 -26.85 -20.34
CA ARG A 456 9.85 -27.55 -19.36
C ARG A 456 11.00 -26.65 -18.88
N MET A 457 11.69 -25.96 -19.80
CA MET A 457 12.74 -25.00 -19.43
C MET A 457 12.18 -23.83 -18.61
N ALA A 458 11.03 -23.26 -19.02
CA ALA A 458 10.37 -22.19 -18.27
C ALA A 458 9.93 -22.63 -16.86
N GLN A 459 9.38 -23.85 -16.71
CA GLN A 459 9.00 -24.41 -15.43
C GLN A 459 10.19 -24.59 -14.48
N HIS A 460 11.34 -25.06 -14.99
CA HIS A 460 12.55 -25.20 -14.16
C HIS A 460 13.16 -23.84 -13.80
N ALA A 461 13.21 -22.88 -14.73
CA ALA A 461 13.69 -21.52 -14.46
C ALA A 461 12.84 -20.81 -13.39
N ALA A 462 11.51 -20.83 -13.53
CA ALA A 462 10.59 -20.26 -12.56
C ALA A 462 10.58 -21.01 -11.20
N GLY A 463 11.00 -22.28 -11.17
CA GLY A 463 11.12 -23.08 -9.96
C GLY A 463 12.41 -22.78 -9.19
N ALA A 464 13.55 -22.74 -9.88
CA ALA A 464 14.86 -22.44 -9.28
C ALA A 464 14.93 -21.02 -8.72
N ALA A 465 14.32 -20.04 -9.39
CA ALA A 465 14.33 -18.64 -8.97
C ALA A 465 13.07 -18.22 -8.19
N ALA A 466 12.45 -19.12 -7.40
CA ALA A 466 11.17 -18.87 -6.73
C ALA A 466 11.14 -17.61 -5.82
N LEU A 467 12.27 -17.26 -5.18
CA LEU A 467 12.44 -16.03 -4.41
C LEU A 467 12.25 -14.77 -5.29
N ARG A 468 12.99 -14.70 -6.41
CA ARG A 468 12.86 -13.64 -7.41
C ARG A 468 11.51 -13.65 -8.11
N ALA A 469 10.91 -14.82 -8.37
CA ALA A 469 9.58 -14.90 -8.96
C ALA A 469 8.51 -14.26 -8.04
N GLY A 470 8.63 -14.40 -6.71
CA GLY A 470 7.72 -13.77 -5.75
C GLY A 470 7.70 -12.22 -5.83
N SER A 471 8.86 -11.59 -5.99
CA SER A 471 8.94 -10.12 -6.13
C SER A 471 8.47 -9.61 -7.49
N LEU A 472 8.40 -10.47 -8.52
CA LEU A 472 7.78 -10.14 -9.82
C LEU A 472 6.26 -10.39 -9.84
N ILE A 473 5.78 -11.33 -9.03
CA ILE A 473 4.34 -11.63 -8.84
C ILE A 473 3.64 -10.52 -8.06
N THR A 474 4.30 -9.95 -7.06
CA THR A 474 3.67 -8.99 -6.11
C THR A 474 3.11 -7.74 -6.78
N PRO A 475 3.84 -7.01 -7.68
CA PRO A 475 3.28 -5.82 -8.33
C PRO A 475 2.15 -6.15 -9.33
N VAL A 476 2.14 -7.36 -9.90
CA VAL A 476 1.05 -7.85 -10.75
C VAL A 476 -0.21 -8.08 -9.91
N ALA A 477 -0.05 -8.73 -8.75
CA ALA A 477 -1.14 -8.99 -7.82
C ALA A 477 -1.72 -7.69 -7.26
N LEU A 478 -0.88 -6.74 -6.86
CA LEU A 478 -1.28 -5.40 -6.45
C LEU A 478 -2.05 -4.67 -7.56
N ALA A 479 -1.58 -4.69 -8.81
CA ALA A 479 -2.25 -4.02 -9.93
C ALA A 479 -3.69 -4.53 -10.15
N VAL A 480 -3.87 -5.86 -10.15
CA VAL A 480 -5.20 -6.47 -10.36
C VAL A 480 -6.08 -6.34 -9.11
N ALA A 481 -5.53 -6.52 -7.91
CA ALA A 481 -6.29 -6.40 -6.67
C ALA A 481 -6.79 -4.97 -6.45
N PHE A 482 -5.91 -3.96 -6.55
CA PHE A 482 -6.26 -2.57 -6.29
C PHE A 482 -7.27 -2.03 -7.32
N ALA A 483 -6.95 -2.16 -8.61
CA ALA A 483 -7.85 -1.68 -9.68
C ALA A 483 -9.19 -2.44 -9.68
N GLY A 484 -9.14 -3.76 -9.44
CA GLY A 484 -10.33 -4.60 -9.35
C GLY A 484 -11.24 -4.22 -8.19
N VAL A 485 -10.72 -4.16 -6.97
CA VAL A 485 -11.55 -3.80 -5.80
C VAL A 485 -12.11 -2.40 -5.92
N GLN A 486 -11.28 -1.39 -6.22
CA GLN A 486 -11.74 -0.01 -6.15
C GLN A 486 -12.75 0.33 -7.26
N LEU A 487 -12.62 -0.23 -8.48
CA LEU A 487 -13.61 -0.04 -9.54
C LEU A 487 -14.87 -0.89 -9.33
N PHE A 488 -14.73 -2.15 -8.93
CA PHE A 488 -15.88 -3.05 -8.79
C PHE A 488 -16.67 -2.83 -7.51
N ALA A 489 -16.08 -2.21 -6.48
CA ALA A 489 -16.84 -1.70 -5.34
C ALA A 489 -17.85 -0.63 -5.80
N GLN A 490 -17.39 0.35 -6.59
CA GLN A 490 -18.26 1.41 -7.12
C GLN A 490 -19.35 0.86 -8.05
N SER A 491 -19.03 -0.07 -8.97
CA SER A 491 -20.08 -0.70 -9.78
C SER A 491 -21.02 -1.62 -8.99
N THR A 492 -20.58 -2.17 -7.86
CA THR A 492 -21.45 -2.93 -6.94
C THR A 492 -22.41 -2.00 -6.19
N VAL A 493 -21.95 -0.86 -5.65
CA VAL A 493 -22.83 0.16 -5.05
C VAL A 493 -23.81 0.72 -6.06
N ALA A 494 -23.35 1.09 -7.27
CA ALA A 494 -24.20 1.61 -8.34
C ALA A 494 -25.20 0.56 -8.90
N HIS A 495 -24.92 -0.74 -8.73
CA HIS A 495 -25.87 -1.81 -9.03
C HIS A 495 -26.89 -1.95 -7.90
N ALA A 496 -26.43 -2.00 -6.64
CA ALA A 496 -27.27 -2.10 -5.45
C ALA A 496 -28.28 -0.94 -5.36
N ALA A 497 -27.84 0.29 -5.61
CA ALA A 497 -28.68 1.48 -5.68
C ALA A 497 -29.85 1.30 -6.68
N ARG A 498 -29.55 0.82 -7.89
CA ARG A 498 -30.56 0.58 -8.95
C ARG A 498 -31.53 -0.53 -8.54
N THR A 499 -31.03 -1.66 -8.05
CA THR A 499 -31.88 -2.77 -7.59
C THR A 499 -32.77 -2.34 -6.42
N GLN A 500 -32.23 -1.64 -5.42
CA GLN A 500 -33.01 -1.08 -4.31
C GLN A 500 -34.07 -0.08 -4.78
N ALA A 501 -33.74 0.79 -5.74
CA ALA A 501 -34.69 1.75 -6.31
C ALA A 501 -35.76 1.10 -7.21
N GLN A 502 -35.44 0.00 -7.88
CA GLN A 502 -36.39 -0.80 -8.66
C GLN A 502 -37.32 -1.60 -7.73
N ASP A 503 -36.78 -2.41 -6.83
CA ASP A 503 -37.54 -3.26 -5.89
C ASP A 503 -38.38 -2.45 -4.89
N GLY A 504 -38.06 -1.16 -4.71
CA GLY A 504 -38.79 -0.22 -3.86
C GLY A 504 -39.71 0.76 -4.59
N ASN A 505 -39.72 0.80 -5.92
CA ASN A 505 -40.65 1.64 -6.66
C ASN A 505 -42.01 0.94 -6.78
N ARG A 506 -43.05 1.47 -6.12
CA ARG A 506 -44.45 1.01 -6.25
C ARG A 506 -45.29 1.89 -7.21
N ALA A 507 -44.68 2.87 -7.87
CA ALA A 507 -45.33 3.73 -8.86
C ALA A 507 -45.38 3.05 -10.24
N ASP A 508 -46.52 3.13 -10.91
CA ASP A 508 -46.75 2.64 -12.27
C ASP A 508 -46.28 3.64 -13.34
N GLN A 509 -46.37 4.93 -13.01
CA GLN A 509 -46.04 6.07 -13.88
C GLN A 509 -45.30 7.11 -13.04
N ILE A 510 -44.33 7.80 -13.65
CA ILE A 510 -43.58 8.87 -13.00
C ILE A 510 -43.73 10.14 -13.83
N VAL A 511 -44.27 11.19 -13.23
CA VAL A 511 -44.28 12.53 -13.84
C VAL A 511 -42.95 13.21 -13.52
N VAL A 512 -42.28 13.74 -14.53
CA VAL A 512 -41.04 14.54 -14.40
C VAL A 512 -41.16 15.84 -15.20
N ALA A 513 -40.43 16.87 -14.80
CA ALA A 513 -40.33 18.11 -15.56
C ALA A 513 -39.24 18.00 -16.65
N ALA A 514 -39.50 18.62 -17.80
CA ALA A 514 -38.50 18.98 -18.82
C ALA A 514 -37.87 20.36 -18.55
N GLY A 515 -38.03 20.88 -17.33
CA GLY A 515 -37.59 22.21 -16.87
C GLY A 515 -37.25 22.17 -15.36
N PRO A 516 -37.24 23.31 -14.66
CA PRO A 516 -36.67 23.43 -13.31
C PRO A 516 -37.43 22.72 -12.18
N GLY A 517 -38.56 22.08 -12.47
CA GLY A 517 -39.36 21.31 -11.52
C GLY A 517 -40.83 21.24 -11.91
N LEU A 518 -41.60 20.43 -11.17
CA LEU A 518 -43.05 20.33 -11.27
C LEU A 518 -43.72 21.22 -10.19
N PRO A 519 -44.74 22.00 -10.54
CA PRO A 519 -45.56 22.69 -9.53
C PRO A 519 -46.20 21.71 -8.53
N SER A 520 -46.33 22.15 -7.28
CA SER A 520 -46.93 21.41 -6.16
C SER A 520 -48.34 20.88 -6.48
N GLY A 521 -49.10 21.64 -7.27
CA GLY A 521 -50.42 21.26 -7.78
C GLY A 521 -50.45 20.07 -8.75
N VAL A 522 -49.32 19.62 -9.30
CA VAL A 522 -49.26 18.48 -10.24
C VAL A 522 -49.67 17.18 -9.55
N ALA A 523 -49.21 16.95 -8.32
CA ALA A 523 -49.58 15.76 -7.55
C ALA A 523 -51.08 15.71 -7.23
N GLU A 524 -51.66 16.86 -6.88
CA GLU A 524 -53.09 16.97 -6.60
C GLU A 524 -53.95 16.86 -7.87
N ALA A 525 -53.48 17.37 -9.00
CA ALA A 525 -54.13 17.16 -10.29
C ALA A 525 -54.09 15.68 -10.71
N ALA A 526 -52.96 14.99 -10.52
CA ALA A 526 -52.82 13.57 -10.80
C ALA A 526 -53.76 12.70 -9.93
N ARG A 527 -53.90 13.00 -8.62
CA ARG A 527 -54.84 12.28 -7.73
C ARG A 527 -56.31 12.35 -8.17
N ARG A 528 -56.69 13.34 -8.98
CA ARG A 528 -58.06 13.53 -9.49
C ARG A 528 -58.34 12.78 -10.79
N VAL A 529 -57.33 12.18 -11.42
CA VAL A 529 -57.49 11.42 -12.66
C VAL A 529 -58.04 10.02 -12.34
N PRO A 530 -59.15 9.59 -12.96
CA PRO A 530 -59.68 8.24 -12.77
C PRO A 530 -58.64 7.15 -13.07
N GLY A 531 -58.47 6.20 -12.13
CA GLY A 531 -57.46 5.14 -12.21
C GLY A 531 -56.19 5.41 -11.40
N VAL A 532 -55.95 6.65 -10.95
CA VAL A 532 -54.90 6.96 -9.98
C VAL A 532 -55.36 6.61 -8.56
N THR A 533 -54.48 5.97 -7.79
CA THR A 533 -54.74 5.54 -6.40
C THR A 533 -53.90 6.28 -5.36
N ALA A 534 -52.74 6.79 -5.77
CA ALA A 534 -51.87 7.68 -5.01
C ALA A 534 -51.00 8.49 -5.99
N ALA A 535 -50.58 9.69 -5.59
CA ALA A 535 -49.62 10.47 -6.37
C ALA A 535 -48.73 11.26 -5.40
N THR A 536 -47.57 10.70 -5.10
CA THR A 536 -46.62 11.20 -4.11
C THR A 536 -45.68 12.22 -4.75
N PRO A 537 -45.71 13.50 -4.39
CA PRO A 537 -44.66 14.44 -4.74
C PRO A 537 -43.35 14.04 -4.02
N VAL A 538 -42.23 14.14 -4.73
CA VAL A 538 -40.89 13.91 -4.18
C VAL A 538 -39.97 15.05 -4.58
N LYS A 539 -39.34 15.65 -3.58
CA LYS A 539 -38.40 16.77 -3.69
C LYS A 539 -37.04 16.35 -3.13
N ARG A 540 -35.98 16.40 -3.94
CA ARG A 540 -34.59 16.17 -3.51
C ARG A 540 -34.17 17.24 -2.48
N THR A 541 -33.31 16.89 -1.54
CA THR A 541 -32.72 17.84 -0.58
C THR A 541 -31.42 17.29 0.00
N THR A 542 -30.67 18.12 0.74
CA THR A 542 -29.48 17.71 1.48
C THR A 542 -29.71 17.95 2.96
N VAL A 543 -29.29 17.02 3.80
CA VAL A 543 -29.36 17.14 5.26
C VAL A 543 -27.96 17.05 5.84
N VAL A 544 -27.54 18.02 6.64
CA VAL A 544 -26.30 17.91 7.42
C VAL A 544 -26.64 17.25 8.76
N MET A 545 -25.88 16.22 9.16
CA MET A 545 -26.08 15.50 10.42
C MET A 545 -24.74 14.99 10.98
N ALA A 546 -24.61 14.94 12.31
CA ALA A 546 -23.50 14.27 12.97
C ALA A 546 -23.77 12.76 13.05
N VAL A 547 -23.15 11.97 12.17
CA VAL A 547 -23.31 10.51 12.05
C VAL A 547 -22.23 9.79 12.86
N LYS A 548 -22.57 8.66 13.49
CA LYS A 548 -21.59 7.87 14.26
C LYS A 548 -20.85 6.87 13.37
N GLU A 549 -19.55 7.10 13.16
CA GLU A 549 -18.68 6.29 12.29
C GLU A 549 -17.48 5.77 13.09
N LEU A 550 -17.22 4.45 13.06
CA LEU A 550 -16.13 3.75 13.77
C LEU A 550 -16.05 3.93 15.32
N GLY A 551 -16.86 4.81 15.90
CA GLY A 551 -16.84 5.16 17.33
C GLY A 551 -17.04 6.66 17.54
N GLU A 552 -16.56 7.46 16.59
CA GLU A 552 -16.57 8.92 16.57
C GLU A 552 -17.87 9.50 16.01
N LYS A 553 -18.05 10.83 16.09
CA LYS A 553 -19.11 11.55 15.38
C LYS A 553 -18.51 12.44 14.30
N ASN A 554 -18.93 12.28 13.06
CA ASN A 554 -18.51 13.12 11.94
C ASN A 554 -19.70 13.91 11.38
N LEU A 555 -19.49 15.18 11.05
CA LEU A 555 -20.47 16.02 10.39
C LEU A 555 -20.50 15.66 8.90
N ARG A 556 -21.64 15.13 8.42
CA ARG A 556 -21.83 14.63 7.07
C ARG A 556 -23.00 15.34 6.40
N SER A 557 -22.80 15.77 5.15
CA SER A 557 -23.90 16.08 4.24
C SER A 557 -24.46 14.77 3.69
N LEU A 558 -25.77 14.56 3.82
CA LEU A 558 -26.49 13.34 3.51
C LEU A 558 -27.55 13.62 2.44
N ASN A 559 -27.75 12.65 1.54
CA ASN A 559 -28.76 12.77 0.49
C ASN A 559 -30.16 12.54 1.08
N GLY A 560 -31.02 13.55 1.00
CA GLY A 560 -32.38 13.51 1.54
C GLY A 560 -33.45 13.54 0.45
N SER A 561 -34.69 13.21 0.84
CA SER A 561 -35.87 13.51 0.02
C SER A 561 -37.07 13.86 0.88
N GLY A 562 -37.71 14.98 0.55
CA GLY A 562 -39.05 15.34 1.02
C GLY A 562 -40.09 14.54 0.25
N VAL A 563 -40.91 13.76 0.94
CA VAL A 563 -41.94 12.90 0.33
C VAL A 563 -43.34 13.23 0.85
N GLY A 564 -44.35 13.12 -0.02
CA GLY A 564 -45.75 13.32 0.35
C GLY A 564 -46.26 12.33 1.40
N ALA A 565 -47.33 12.69 2.11
CA ALA A 565 -47.90 11.87 3.18
C ALA A 565 -48.48 10.51 2.71
N ASP A 566 -48.66 10.31 1.40
CA ASP A 566 -49.06 9.05 0.76
C ASP A 566 -47.86 8.17 0.33
N ALA A 567 -46.62 8.55 0.67
CA ALA A 567 -45.39 7.88 0.20
C ALA A 567 -45.37 6.36 0.36
N ALA A 568 -45.95 5.79 1.43
CA ALA A 568 -46.04 4.34 1.61
C ALA A 568 -46.85 3.60 0.51
N ALA A 569 -47.67 4.32 -0.26
CA ALA A 569 -48.37 3.79 -1.42
C ALA A 569 -47.45 3.70 -2.65
N ALA A 570 -46.67 4.75 -2.95
CA ALA A 570 -45.83 4.85 -4.15
C ALA A 570 -44.38 4.35 -3.96
N LEU A 571 -43.92 4.22 -2.72
CA LEU A 571 -42.55 3.84 -2.33
C LEU A 571 -42.53 2.69 -1.33
N ASP A 572 -41.44 1.93 -1.37
CA ASP A 572 -41.07 0.92 -0.38
C ASP A 572 -39.56 0.97 -0.11
N PRO A 573 -39.12 1.81 0.85
CA PRO A 573 -37.71 1.86 1.23
C PRO A 573 -37.28 0.67 2.10
N GLY A 574 -38.10 -0.37 2.27
CA GLY A 574 -37.79 -1.52 3.13
C GLY A 574 -37.73 -1.11 4.60
N VAL A 575 -38.85 -0.61 5.14
CA VAL A 575 -38.94 -0.17 6.55
C VAL A 575 -38.75 -1.36 7.47
N SER A 576 -37.66 -1.37 8.24
CA SER A 576 -37.29 -2.45 9.15
C SER A 576 -37.75 -2.20 10.59
N SER A 577 -38.05 -0.95 10.95
CA SER A 577 -38.76 -0.60 12.19
C SER A 577 -39.52 0.72 12.05
N GLY A 578 -40.63 0.86 12.78
CA GLY A 578 -41.50 2.04 12.70
C GLY A 578 -42.43 2.03 11.49
N ARG A 579 -42.92 3.21 11.08
CA ARG A 579 -43.88 3.34 9.96
C ARG A 579 -43.63 4.63 9.16
N LEU A 580 -43.49 4.49 7.85
CA LEU A 580 -43.38 5.66 6.95
C LEU A 580 -44.65 6.53 6.95
N GLY A 581 -45.80 5.95 7.25
CA GLY A 581 -47.08 6.67 7.40
C GLY A 581 -47.17 7.61 8.61
N ASP A 582 -46.17 7.62 9.50
CA ASP A 582 -46.06 8.53 10.64
C ASP A 582 -45.12 9.74 10.35
N LEU A 583 -44.62 9.86 9.11
CA LEU A 583 -43.73 10.94 8.65
C LEU A 583 -44.53 12.24 8.39
N ARG A 584 -44.79 13.03 9.44
CA ARG A 584 -45.46 14.34 9.39
C ARG A 584 -44.82 15.33 10.39
N GLY A 585 -44.81 16.62 10.06
CA GLY A 585 -44.20 17.66 10.90
C GLY A 585 -42.70 17.43 11.08
N ASP A 586 -42.17 17.65 12.30
CA ASP A 586 -40.76 17.41 12.63
C ASP A 586 -40.42 15.91 12.81
N ALA A 587 -40.87 15.08 11.88
CA ALA A 587 -40.59 13.66 11.83
C ALA A 587 -39.52 13.36 10.77
N VAL A 588 -38.69 12.35 11.03
CA VAL A 588 -37.67 11.87 10.10
C VAL A 588 -37.67 10.34 10.02
N ALA A 589 -37.43 9.79 8.84
CA ALA A 589 -37.05 8.39 8.68
C ALA A 589 -35.61 8.30 8.17
N LEU A 590 -34.84 7.34 8.66
CA LEU A 590 -33.39 7.24 8.41
C LEU A 590 -33.02 5.90 7.77
N SER A 591 -32.03 5.91 6.88
CA SER A 591 -31.38 4.68 6.43
C SER A 591 -30.70 3.97 7.60
N ARG A 592 -30.62 2.64 7.55
CA ARG A 592 -29.94 1.83 8.57
C ARG A 592 -28.47 2.24 8.76
N ASP A 593 -27.80 2.64 7.68
CA ASP A 593 -26.41 3.08 7.70
C ASP A 593 -26.22 4.41 8.44
N VAL A 594 -27.13 5.38 8.27
CA VAL A 594 -27.08 6.69 8.96
C VAL A 594 -27.66 6.65 10.37
N ALA A 595 -28.62 5.77 10.65
CA ALA A 595 -29.29 5.72 11.95
C ALA A 595 -28.31 5.54 13.13
N GLY A 596 -27.14 4.92 12.94
CA GLY A 596 -26.02 4.98 13.90
C GLY A 596 -26.31 4.42 15.31
N GLY A 597 -27.37 3.62 15.46
CA GLY A 597 -27.88 3.11 16.75
C GLY A 597 -29.11 3.85 17.30
N LEU A 598 -29.53 4.97 16.68
CA LEU A 598 -30.84 5.58 16.95
C LEU A 598 -31.97 4.59 16.63
N ARG A 599 -33.00 4.62 17.47
CA ARG A 599 -34.21 3.79 17.33
C ARG A 599 -35.42 4.68 17.08
N VAL A 600 -36.50 4.08 16.56
CA VAL A 600 -37.80 4.75 16.45
C VAL A 600 -38.23 5.30 17.82
N GLY A 601 -38.67 6.55 17.84
CA GLY A 601 -38.96 7.32 19.05
C GLY A 601 -37.82 8.22 19.54
N ALA A 602 -36.57 7.99 19.12
CA ALA A 602 -35.44 8.87 19.45
C ALA A 602 -35.50 10.21 18.70
N THR A 603 -34.79 11.23 19.19
CA THR A 603 -34.66 12.54 18.55
C THR A 603 -33.30 12.65 17.87
N ALA A 604 -33.28 12.93 16.57
CA ALA A 604 -32.09 13.30 15.81
C ALA A 604 -31.98 14.83 15.73
N SER A 605 -30.77 15.37 15.89
CA SER A 605 -30.49 16.78 15.57
C SER A 605 -29.83 16.86 14.20
N LEU A 606 -30.42 17.63 13.31
CA LEU A 606 -29.98 17.78 11.93
C LEU A 606 -30.18 19.22 11.46
N TRP A 607 -29.48 19.61 10.41
CA TRP A 607 -29.66 20.88 9.72
C TRP A 607 -30.22 20.59 8.32
N LEU A 608 -31.24 21.35 7.93
CA LEU A 608 -31.82 21.31 6.59
C LEU A 608 -30.87 22.00 5.59
N ALA A 609 -31.19 21.92 4.29
CA ALA A 609 -30.32 22.37 3.21
C ALA A 609 -30.01 23.88 3.23
N ASP A 610 -30.85 24.67 3.90
CA ASP A 610 -30.74 26.12 4.16
C ASP A 610 -29.98 26.45 5.48
N GLY A 611 -29.52 25.44 6.22
CA GLY A 611 -28.89 25.59 7.52
C GLY A 611 -29.84 25.64 8.72
N THR A 612 -31.15 25.53 8.53
CA THR A 612 -32.11 25.51 9.66
C THR A 612 -31.93 24.25 10.49
N ARG A 613 -31.52 24.41 11.77
CA ARG A 613 -31.31 23.30 12.71
C ARG A 613 -32.63 22.84 13.35
N ILE A 614 -33.03 21.60 13.10
CA ILE A 614 -34.23 20.98 13.67
C ILE A 614 -33.89 19.79 14.59
N ARG A 615 -34.84 19.43 15.46
CA ARG A 615 -34.75 18.26 16.35
C ARG A 615 -35.84 17.24 16.00
N ALA A 616 -35.66 16.55 14.88
CA ALA A 616 -36.68 15.66 14.33
C ALA A 616 -36.80 14.33 15.10
N ARG A 617 -38.02 13.81 15.25
CA ARG A 617 -38.27 12.49 15.84
C ARG A 617 -38.13 11.39 14.80
N VAL A 618 -37.31 10.38 15.07
CA VAL A 618 -37.15 9.19 14.22
C VAL A 618 -38.44 8.37 14.28
N VAL A 619 -39.19 8.30 13.17
CA VAL A 619 -40.46 7.55 13.07
C VAL A 619 -40.33 6.23 12.31
N ALA A 620 -39.27 6.06 11.52
CA ALA A 620 -38.93 4.82 10.88
C ALA A 620 -37.42 4.68 10.65
N VAL A 621 -36.94 3.44 10.60
CA VAL A 621 -35.60 3.09 10.08
C VAL A 621 -35.80 2.10 8.93
N TYR A 622 -35.07 2.28 7.83
CA TYR A 622 -35.28 1.55 6.59
C TYR A 622 -33.96 1.11 5.93
N ASP A 623 -34.05 0.06 5.11
CA ASP A 623 -32.88 -0.70 4.66
C ASP A 623 -32.43 -0.37 3.22
N ARG A 624 -33.29 0.24 2.40
CA ARG A 624 -32.99 0.59 0.99
C ARG A 624 -32.40 2.01 0.81
N GLY A 625 -31.42 2.36 1.65
CA GLY A 625 -30.78 3.68 1.64
C GLY A 625 -30.19 4.10 0.29
N LEU A 626 -29.53 3.17 -0.41
CA LEU A 626 -28.89 3.44 -1.70
C LEU A 626 -29.90 3.72 -2.83
N GLY A 627 -31.16 3.31 -2.67
CA GLY A 627 -32.23 3.54 -3.65
C GLY A 627 -33.05 4.82 -3.41
N PHE A 628 -33.18 5.26 -2.16
CA PHE A 628 -34.11 6.34 -1.77
C PHE A 628 -33.46 7.50 -1.00
N GLY A 629 -32.15 7.48 -0.81
CA GLY A 629 -31.42 8.43 0.02
C GLY A 629 -31.31 7.98 1.46
N ASP A 630 -30.51 8.71 2.22
CA ASP A 630 -30.18 8.44 3.63
C ASP A 630 -31.24 8.96 4.61
N VAL A 631 -32.00 9.97 4.20
CA VAL A 631 -32.97 10.68 5.04
C VAL A 631 -34.27 10.93 4.27
N LEU A 632 -35.40 10.47 4.80
CA LEU A 632 -36.72 10.86 4.32
C LEU A 632 -37.39 11.82 5.31
N LEU A 633 -37.91 12.91 4.78
CA LEU A 633 -38.62 13.99 5.50
C LEU A 633 -40.00 14.22 4.86
N PRO A 634 -40.95 14.88 5.54
CA PRO A 634 -42.18 15.35 4.88
C PRO A 634 -41.86 16.37 3.79
N ARG A 635 -42.52 16.26 2.63
CA ARG A 635 -42.36 17.18 1.49
C ARG A 635 -42.52 18.65 1.89
N ASP A 636 -43.48 18.96 2.75
CA ASP A 636 -43.82 20.34 3.10
C ASP A 636 -42.74 21.00 3.98
N LEU A 637 -42.08 20.23 4.85
CA LEU A 637 -40.91 20.68 5.62
C LEU A 637 -39.72 20.97 4.70
N VAL A 638 -39.50 20.12 3.68
CA VAL A 638 -38.42 20.32 2.70
C VAL A 638 -38.71 21.48 1.75
N ALA A 639 -39.97 21.68 1.37
CA ALA A 639 -40.38 22.79 0.51
C ALA A 639 -40.32 24.15 1.22
N ALA A 640 -40.51 24.20 2.55
CA ALA A 640 -40.32 25.42 3.35
C ALA A 640 -38.85 25.84 3.51
N HIS A 641 -37.91 24.93 3.27
CA HIS A 641 -36.46 25.10 3.48
C HIS A 641 -35.65 24.81 2.20
N SER A 642 -36.16 25.29 1.06
CA SER A 642 -35.57 25.19 -0.28
C SER A 642 -35.88 26.48 -1.06
N ALA A 643 -34.99 26.93 -1.94
CA ALA A 643 -35.18 28.12 -2.77
C ALA A 643 -36.21 27.93 -3.91
N SER A 644 -36.73 26.71 -4.09
CA SER A 644 -37.75 26.40 -5.10
C SER A 644 -38.93 25.67 -4.46
N PRO A 645 -40.18 26.15 -4.61
CA PRO A 645 -41.38 25.43 -4.15
C PRO A 645 -41.73 24.20 -5.00
N LEU A 646 -41.02 24.00 -6.13
CA LEU A 646 -41.27 22.92 -7.08
C LEU A 646 -40.73 21.56 -6.58
N ASP A 647 -41.40 20.48 -7.00
CA ASP A 647 -41.00 19.08 -6.79
C ASP A 647 -40.18 18.55 -7.98
N ASP A 648 -39.21 17.68 -7.75
CA ASP A 648 -38.44 17.02 -8.82
C ASP A 648 -39.31 16.09 -9.70
N ARG A 649 -40.27 15.41 -9.06
CA ARG A 649 -41.09 14.36 -9.67
C ARG A 649 -42.35 14.09 -8.87
N VAL A 650 -43.36 13.52 -9.52
CA VAL A 650 -44.52 12.91 -8.87
C VAL A 650 -44.58 11.42 -9.21
N LEU A 651 -44.63 10.58 -8.18
CA LEU A 651 -44.71 9.14 -8.29
C LEU A 651 -46.19 8.71 -8.26
N VAL A 652 -46.71 8.22 -9.39
CA VAL A 652 -48.14 7.92 -9.58
C VAL A 652 -48.37 6.41 -9.54
N ARG A 653 -49.33 5.97 -8.71
CA ARG A 653 -49.72 4.55 -8.59
C ARG A 653 -51.09 4.30 -9.21
N GLY A 654 -51.19 3.24 -10.03
CA GLY A 654 -52.27 3.05 -10.97
C GLY A 654 -51.92 3.65 -12.34
N ARG A 655 -52.33 2.98 -13.42
CA ARG A 655 -52.07 3.41 -14.80
C ARG A 655 -53.27 4.18 -15.33
N ALA A 656 -53.10 5.48 -15.56
CA ALA A 656 -54.14 6.37 -16.05
C ALA A 656 -53.64 7.21 -17.24
N ASP A 657 -54.57 7.83 -17.97
CA ASP A 657 -54.22 8.87 -18.92
C ASP A 657 -54.00 10.20 -18.20
N LEU A 658 -52.74 10.61 -18.09
CA LEU A 658 -52.32 11.87 -17.49
C LEU A 658 -52.18 13.00 -18.52
N SER A 659 -52.64 12.81 -19.77
CA SER A 659 -52.58 13.81 -20.86
C SER A 659 -53.15 15.17 -20.44
N ALA A 660 -54.25 15.19 -19.69
CA ALA A 660 -54.86 16.39 -19.13
C ALA A 660 -53.96 17.11 -18.12
N VAL A 661 -53.13 16.38 -17.36
CA VAL A 661 -52.17 16.95 -16.41
C VAL A 661 -50.96 17.53 -17.16
N THR A 662 -50.42 16.82 -18.15
CA THR A 662 -49.31 17.33 -18.97
C THR A 662 -49.71 18.50 -19.88
N ALA A 663 -50.99 18.61 -20.25
CA ALA A 663 -51.53 19.77 -20.97
C ALA A 663 -51.80 20.96 -20.04
N ALA A 664 -52.13 20.74 -18.76
CA ALA A 664 -52.38 21.79 -17.78
C ALA A 664 -51.08 22.41 -17.21
N TYR A 665 -50.00 21.64 -17.13
CA TYR A 665 -48.71 22.06 -16.57
C TYR A 665 -47.61 21.99 -17.63
N ALA A 666 -47.15 23.17 -18.07
CA ALA A 666 -46.11 23.31 -19.07
C ALA A 666 -44.81 22.60 -18.63
N GLY A 667 -44.24 21.79 -19.51
CA GLY A 667 -43.02 21.02 -19.26
C GLY A 667 -43.21 19.71 -18.47
N ALA A 668 -44.42 19.38 -17.99
CA ALA A 668 -44.66 18.09 -17.34
C ALA A 668 -44.72 16.96 -18.38
N THR A 669 -44.01 15.86 -18.12
CA THR A 669 -43.94 14.67 -18.99
C THR A 669 -44.08 13.39 -18.17
N VAL A 670 -44.58 12.31 -18.77
CA VAL A 670 -44.78 11.02 -18.09
C VAL A 670 -43.79 9.99 -18.62
N LEU A 671 -43.06 9.35 -17.71
CA LEU A 671 -42.14 8.25 -17.98
C LEU A 671 -42.64 6.96 -17.30
N SER A 672 -42.27 5.82 -17.86
CA SER A 672 -42.31 4.55 -17.13
C SER A 672 -41.17 4.49 -16.11
N PRO A 673 -41.30 3.70 -15.03
CA PRO A 673 -40.21 3.45 -14.09
C PRO A 673 -38.92 3.00 -14.77
N ASP A 674 -38.99 2.13 -15.80
CA ASP A 674 -37.81 1.65 -16.53
C ASP A 674 -37.12 2.75 -17.34
N ALA A 675 -37.89 3.62 -18.02
CA ALA A 675 -37.34 4.75 -18.77
C ALA A 675 -36.69 5.77 -17.82
N PHE A 676 -37.32 6.02 -16.67
CA PHE A 676 -36.79 6.88 -15.64
C PHE A 676 -35.51 6.31 -14.99
N GLN A 677 -35.50 5.02 -14.66
CA GLN A 677 -34.31 4.32 -14.15
C GLN A 677 -33.19 4.26 -15.18
N ALA A 678 -33.48 4.17 -16.48
CA ALA A 678 -32.48 4.29 -17.54
C ALA A 678 -31.78 5.67 -17.50
N GLY A 679 -32.55 6.75 -17.29
CA GLY A 679 -32.03 8.10 -17.07
C GLY A 679 -31.15 8.21 -15.82
N LEU A 680 -31.67 7.83 -14.65
CA LEU A 680 -30.88 7.79 -13.40
C LEU A 680 -29.61 6.93 -13.53
N SER A 681 -29.69 5.81 -14.27
CA SER A 681 -28.53 4.95 -14.50
C SER A 681 -27.40 5.68 -15.20
N GLN A 682 -27.71 6.70 -16.02
CA GLN A 682 -26.75 7.56 -16.68
C GLN A 682 -26.17 8.60 -15.71
N GLU A 683 -27.02 9.35 -15.00
CA GLU A 683 -26.64 10.30 -13.93
C GLU A 683 -25.61 9.65 -12.97
N ILE A 684 -25.93 8.45 -12.45
CA ILE A 684 -25.07 7.67 -11.54
C ILE A 684 -23.76 7.18 -12.20
N ARG A 685 -23.70 7.02 -13.54
CA ARG A 685 -22.44 6.67 -14.24
C ARG A 685 -21.47 7.86 -14.27
N LEU A 686 -21.99 9.07 -14.45
CA LEU A 686 -21.18 10.29 -14.53
C LEU A 686 -20.52 10.59 -13.16
N GLN A 687 -21.30 10.52 -12.08
CA GLN A 687 -20.82 10.79 -10.71
C GLN A 687 -19.68 9.84 -10.25
N GLY A 688 -19.59 8.63 -10.81
CA GLY A 688 -18.48 7.70 -10.55
C GLY A 688 -17.11 8.15 -11.08
N PHE A 689 -17.06 9.20 -11.91
CA PHE A 689 -15.86 9.66 -12.61
C PHE A 689 -14.71 10.07 -11.68
N VAL A 690 -14.99 10.71 -10.53
CA VAL A 690 -13.97 11.13 -9.56
C VAL A 690 -13.17 9.94 -9.04
N SER A 691 -13.85 8.88 -8.58
CA SER A 691 -13.17 7.68 -8.10
C SER A 691 -12.41 6.96 -9.23
N LEU A 692 -12.91 7.04 -10.47
CA LEU A 692 -12.21 6.50 -11.64
C LEU A 692 -10.91 7.25 -11.95
N LEU A 693 -10.86 8.59 -11.80
CA LEU A 693 -9.61 9.36 -11.90
C LEU A 693 -8.60 8.92 -10.83
N VAL A 694 -9.04 8.74 -9.58
CA VAL A 694 -8.19 8.26 -8.48
C VAL A 694 -7.61 6.87 -8.78
N VAL A 695 -8.44 5.93 -9.26
CA VAL A 695 -7.95 4.60 -9.61
C VAL A 695 -7.02 4.64 -10.83
N ALA A 696 -7.33 5.43 -11.86
CA ALA A 696 -6.51 5.53 -13.05
C ALA A 696 -5.09 6.06 -12.72
N ALA A 697 -5.01 7.08 -11.85
CA ALA A 697 -3.75 7.64 -11.35
C ALA A 697 -2.89 6.59 -10.61
N ILE A 698 -3.47 5.94 -9.59
CA ILE A 698 -2.75 4.97 -8.74
C ILE A 698 -2.38 3.71 -9.56
N THR A 699 -3.31 3.21 -10.37
CA THR A 699 -3.06 2.06 -11.26
C THR A 699 -1.99 2.39 -12.29
N GLY A 700 -1.94 3.63 -12.81
CA GLY A 700 -0.87 4.11 -13.69
C GLY A 700 0.51 3.99 -13.06
N PHE A 701 0.68 4.43 -11.81
CA PHE A 701 1.93 4.24 -11.07
C PHE A 701 2.27 2.76 -10.84
N ILE A 702 1.30 1.94 -10.41
CA ILE A 702 1.54 0.51 -10.17
C ILE A 702 1.98 -0.17 -11.49
N LEU A 703 1.37 0.19 -12.63
CA LEU A 703 1.77 -0.28 -13.95
C LEU A 703 3.18 0.19 -14.34
N ILE A 704 3.57 1.44 -14.08
CA ILE A 704 4.93 1.95 -14.34
C ILE A 704 5.97 1.22 -13.48
N GLY A 705 5.68 1.02 -12.19
CA GLY A 705 6.52 0.24 -11.27
C GLY A 705 6.65 -1.20 -11.76
N LEU A 706 5.53 -1.88 -12.03
CA LEU A 706 5.46 -3.23 -12.56
C LEU A 706 6.29 -3.40 -13.85
N VAL A 707 6.04 -2.54 -14.85
CA VAL A 707 6.73 -2.58 -16.15
C VAL A 707 8.23 -2.40 -15.95
N THR A 708 8.64 -1.44 -15.12
CA THR A 708 10.07 -1.16 -14.93
C THR A 708 10.78 -2.27 -14.14
N THR A 709 10.15 -2.82 -13.10
CA THR A 709 10.68 -3.97 -12.33
C THR A 709 10.81 -5.22 -13.20
N LEU A 710 9.78 -5.58 -13.98
CA LEU A 710 9.82 -6.72 -14.92
C LEU A 710 10.88 -6.55 -16.01
N ALA A 711 11.02 -5.33 -16.55
CA ALA A 711 12.00 -5.03 -17.59
C ALA A 711 13.45 -5.13 -17.07
N LEU A 712 13.74 -4.59 -15.88
CA LEU A 712 15.07 -4.65 -15.27
C LEU A 712 15.42 -6.08 -14.81
N ALA A 713 14.48 -6.81 -14.20
CA ALA A 713 14.67 -8.23 -13.86
C ALA A 713 14.97 -9.09 -15.10
N THR A 714 14.37 -8.76 -16.25
CA THR A 714 14.68 -9.43 -17.53
C THR A 714 16.04 -8.99 -18.09
N ALA A 715 16.42 -7.72 -17.93
CA ALA A 715 17.71 -7.20 -18.40
C ALA A 715 18.92 -7.78 -17.63
N ALA A 716 18.77 -8.02 -16.32
CA ALA A 716 19.80 -8.64 -15.48
C ALA A 716 20.24 -10.02 -16.01
N ARG A 717 19.29 -10.81 -16.53
CA ARG A 717 19.48 -12.18 -17.04
C ARG A 717 20.21 -12.27 -18.39
N ARG A 718 20.81 -11.16 -18.86
CA ARG A 718 21.65 -11.09 -20.07
C ARG A 718 22.74 -12.17 -20.15
N ARG A 719 23.31 -12.60 -19.02
CA ARG A 719 24.32 -13.68 -18.95
C ARG A 719 23.70 -15.05 -19.24
N GLU A 720 22.57 -15.39 -18.61
CA GLU A 720 21.81 -16.63 -18.86
C GLU A 720 21.43 -16.77 -20.34
N PHE A 721 20.88 -15.70 -20.93
CA PHE A 721 20.46 -15.70 -22.33
C PHE A 721 21.64 -15.76 -23.32
N ALA A 722 22.84 -15.33 -22.91
CA ALA A 722 24.07 -15.51 -23.69
C ALA A 722 24.59 -16.95 -23.60
N LEU A 723 24.62 -17.53 -22.39
CA LEU A 723 25.07 -18.90 -22.16
C LEU A 723 24.18 -19.93 -22.87
N LEU A 724 22.85 -19.80 -22.76
CA LEU A 724 21.90 -20.64 -23.51
C LEU A 724 22.14 -20.59 -25.03
N ARG A 725 22.55 -19.44 -25.57
CA ARG A 725 22.90 -19.28 -26.99
C ARG A 725 24.25 -19.88 -27.37
N LEU A 726 25.23 -19.88 -26.46
CA LEU A 726 26.52 -20.56 -26.66
C LEU A 726 26.34 -22.08 -26.66
N VAL A 727 25.41 -22.60 -25.83
CA VAL A 727 24.93 -23.99 -25.84
C VAL A 727 24.00 -24.30 -27.04
N GLY A 728 23.83 -23.35 -27.97
CA GLY A 728 23.15 -23.56 -29.26
C GLY A 728 21.66 -23.19 -29.32
N ALA A 729 21.05 -22.67 -28.24
CA ALA A 729 19.64 -22.29 -28.27
C ALA A 729 19.38 -21.12 -29.23
N THR A 730 18.47 -21.30 -30.19
CA THR A 730 18.12 -20.25 -31.15
C THR A 730 17.36 -19.09 -30.49
N ARG A 731 17.46 -17.88 -31.07
CA ARG A 731 16.69 -16.70 -30.65
C ARG A 731 15.17 -16.97 -30.61
N ARG A 732 14.65 -17.87 -31.44
CA ARG A 732 13.23 -18.29 -31.43
C ARG A 732 12.89 -19.20 -30.23
N GLN A 733 13.79 -20.12 -29.84
CA GLN A 733 13.61 -20.97 -28.65
C GLN A 733 13.67 -20.13 -27.35
N VAL A 734 14.66 -19.26 -27.20
CA VAL A 734 14.78 -18.39 -25.99
C VAL A 734 13.55 -17.48 -25.83
N LEU A 735 13.06 -16.85 -26.91
CA LEU A 735 11.83 -16.06 -26.88
C LEU A 735 10.55 -16.90 -26.69
N ARG A 736 10.55 -18.20 -27.01
CA ARG A 736 9.43 -19.11 -26.71
C ARG A 736 9.43 -19.55 -25.25
N MET A 737 10.60 -19.80 -24.66
CA MET A 737 10.77 -20.07 -23.23
C MET A 737 10.29 -18.88 -22.41
N LEU A 738 10.78 -17.66 -22.70
CA LEU A 738 10.39 -16.43 -21.99
C LEU A 738 8.89 -16.11 -22.08
N ARG A 739 8.21 -16.52 -23.15
CA ARG A 739 6.74 -16.40 -23.25
C ARG A 739 6.01 -17.30 -22.24
N PHE A 740 6.47 -18.55 -22.06
CA PHE A 740 5.91 -19.44 -21.05
C PHE A 740 6.29 -19.00 -19.63
N GLU A 741 7.50 -18.50 -19.44
CA GLU A 741 7.95 -17.97 -18.14
C GLU A 741 7.13 -16.73 -17.74
N ALA A 742 6.93 -15.79 -18.67
CA ALA A 742 6.03 -14.65 -18.49
C ALA A 742 4.58 -15.09 -18.21
N ALA A 743 4.07 -16.10 -18.91
CA ALA A 743 2.72 -16.63 -18.65
C ALA A 743 2.58 -17.26 -17.26
N ILE A 744 3.63 -17.90 -16.72
CA ILE A 744 3.65 -18.42 -15.35
C ILE A 744 3.67 -17.27 -14.34
N VAL A 745 4.58 -16.29 -14.49
CA VAL A 745 4.72 -15.16 -13.55
C VAL A 745 3.49 -14.26 -13.56
N LEU A 746 3.09 -13.77 -14.75
CA LEU A 746 1.94 -12.88 -14.91
C LEU A 746 0.63 -13.61 -14.58
N GLY A 747 0.47 -14.86 -15.02
CA GLY A 747 -0.71 -15.66 -14.68
C GLY A 747 -0.85 -15.88 -13.18
N THR A 748 0.24 -16.20 -12.48
CA THR A 748 0.21 -16.38 -11.02
C THR A 748 -0.14 -15.07 -10.30
N GLY A 749 0.45 -13.94 -10.70
CA GLY A 749 0.15 -12.63 -10.12
C GLY A 749 -1.29 -12.17 -10.41
N ILE A 750 -1.78 -12.37 -11.63
CA ILE A 750 -3.16 -12.07 -12.02
C ILE A 750 -4.15 -12.93 -11.22
N THR A 751 -3.91 -14.23 -11.08
CA THR A 751 -4.77 -15.11 -10.27
C THR A 751 -4.73 -14.73 -8.79
N ALA A 752 -3.57 -14.37 -8.23
CA ALA A 752 -3.47 -13.90 -6.84
C ALA A 752 -4.23 -12.58 -6.63
N GLY A 753 -4.01 -11.58 -7.50
CA GLY A 753 -4.71 -10.29 -7.40
C GLY A 753 -6.22 -10.41 -7.63
N ALA A 754 -6.65 -11.26 -8.58
CA ALA A 754 -8.06 -11.55 -8.81
C ALA A 754 -8.71 -12.33 -7.64
N LEU A 755 -7.97 -13.19 -6.94
CA LEU A 755 -8.45 -13.87 -5.74
C LEU A 755 -8.61 -12.90 -4.56
N ILE A 756 -7.64 -12.00 -4.35
CA ILE A 756 -7.74 -10.92 -3.35
C ILE A 756 -8.96 -10.04 -3.66
N ALA A 757 -9.12 -9.64 -4.92
CA ALA A 757 -10.27 -8.85 -5.35
C ALA A 757 -11.59 -9.60 -5.15
N ALA A 758 -11.67 -10.86 -5.54
CA ALA A 758 -12.88 -11.68 -5.38
C ALA A 758 -13.28 -11.82 -3.91
N VAL A 759 -12.36 -12.20 -3.01
CA VAL A 759 -12.64 -12.35 -1.57
C VAL A 759 -13.15 -11.03 -0.97
N THR A 760 -12.44 -9.93 -1.25
CA THR A 760 -12.78 -8.58 -0.76
C THR A 760 -14.14 -8.11 -1.27
N LEU A 761 -14.37 -8.20 -2.59
CA LEU A 761 -15.61 -7.78 -3.23
C LEU A 761 -16.81 -8.67 -2.86
N THR A 762 -16.58 -9.94 -2.54
CA THR A 762 -17.64 -10.86 -2.10
C THR A 762 -18.13 -10.50 -0.70
N ALA A 763 -17.22 -10.22 0.24
CA ALA A 763 -17.59 -9.74 1.58
C ALA A 763 -18.26 -8.35 1.54
N PHE A 764 -17.76 -7.46 0.68
CA PHE A 764 -18.35 -6.14 0.46
C PHE A 764 -19.76 -6.24 -0.14
N ALA A 765 -19.94 -7.01 -1.22
CA ALA A 765 -21.24 -7.23 -1.85
C ALA A 765 -22.24 -7.84 -0.86
N ALA A 766 -21.83 -8.82 -0.06
CA ALA A 766 -22.68 -9.44 0.95
C ALA A 766 -23.25 -8.43 1.97
N ARG A 767 -22.58 -7.29 2.22
CA ARG A 767 -23.11 -6.19 3.04
C ARG A 767 -23.86 -5.10 2.27
N VAL A 768 -23.50 -4.83 1.01
CA VAL A 768 -24.10 -3.75 0.20
C VAL A 768 -25.33 -4.18 -0.59
N THR A 769 -25.37 -5.42 -1.09
CA THR A 769 -26.50 -5.98 -1.85
C THR A 769 -27.30 -7.02 -1.05
N GLY A 770 -26.81 -7.44 0.11
CA GLY A 770 -27.31 -8.59 0.85
C GLY A 770 -26.93 -9.95 0.25
N LEU A 771 -26.20 -9.97 -0.88
CA LEU A 771 -25.80 -11.18 -1.61
C LEU A 771 -24.29 -11.20 -1.88
N PRO A 772 -23.61 -12.35 -1.78
CA PRO A 772 -22.17 -12.51 -2.06
C PRO A 772 -21.85 -12.49 -3.57
N LEU A 773 -22.42 -11.53 -4.32
CA LEU A 773 -22.33 -11.40 -5.77
C LEU A 773 -22.00 -9.94 -6.15
N PRO A 774 -20.72 -9.57 -6.34
CA PRO A 774 -20.33 -8.23 -6.76
C PRO A 774 -20.66 -7.98 -8.24
N SER A 775 -21.01 -6.73 -8.57
CA SER A 775 -21.27 -6.31 -9.95
C SER A 775 -19.95 -5.99 -10.64
N VAL A 776 -19.50 -6.90 -11.51
CA VAL A 776 -18.23 -6.81 -12.24
C VAL A 776 -18.51 -6.63 -13.74
N PRO A 777 -18.38 -5.41 -14.30
CA PRO A 777 -18.56 -5.17 -15.73
C PRO A 777 -17.51 -5.96 -16.53
N PRO A 778 -17.90 -6.87 -17.45
CA PRO A 778 -16.97 -7.80 -18.09
C PRO A 778 -15.96 -7.08 -19.00
N VAL A 779 -16.35 -5.96 -19.61
CA VAL A 779 -15.46 -5.12 -20.42
C VAL A 779 -14.37 -4.47 -19.55
N THR A 780 -14.73 -3.86 -18.42
CA THR A 780 -13.76 -3.25 -17.48
C THR A 780 -12.81 -4.29 -16.90
N CYS A 781 -13.33 -5.47 -16.54
CA CYS A 781 -12.51 -6.61 -16.10
C CYS A 781 -11.53 -7.08 -17.19
N ALA A 782 -12.00 -7.24 -18.43
CA ALA A 782 -11.13 -7.57 -19.55
C ALA A 782 -10.05 -6.49 -19.79
N VAL A 783 -10.39 -5.20 -19.69
CA VAL A 783 -9.42 -4.08 -19.83
C VAL A 783 -8.34 -4.11 -18.75
N ILE A 784 -8.69 -4.33 -17.48
CA ILE A 784 -7.71 -4.45 -16.39
C ILE A 784 -6.80 -5.66 -16.62
N LEU A 785 -7.38 -6.84 -16.86
CA LEU A 785 -6.64 -8.10 -16.99
C LEU A 785 -5.73 -8.10 -18.23
N LEU A 786 -6.23 -7.62 -19.38
CA LEU A 786 -5.45 -7.51 -20.61
C LEU A 786 -4.43 -6.35 -20.55
N GLY A 787 -4.74 -5.27 -19.83
CA GLY A 787 -3.81 -4.17 -19.58
C GLY A 787 -2.60 -4.61 -18.76
N VAL A 788 -2.83 -5.29 -17.63
CA VAL A 788 -1.76 -5.84 -16.77
C VAL A 788 -1.00 -6.96 -17.49
N ALA A 789 -1.69 -7.91 -18.13
CA ALA A 789 -1.04 -8.99 -18.88
C ALA A 789 -0.23 -8.47 -20.07
N GLY A 790 -0.77 -7.50 -20.82
CA GLY A 790 -0.15 -6.92 -22.01
C GLY A 790 1.07 -6.06 -21.68
N SER A 791 0.94 -5.17 -20.70
CA SER A 791 2.06 -4.33 -20.23
C SER A 791 3.17 -5.18 -19.60
N GLY A 792 2.83 -6.16 -18.75
CA GLY A 792 3.81 -7.09 -18.18
C GLY A 792 4.48 -7.98 -19.22
N ALA A 793 3.74 -8.48 -20.22
CA ALA A 793 4.32 -9.25 -21.32
C ALA A 793 5.22 -8.39 -22.22
N ALA A 794 4.87 -7.11 -22.45
CA ALA A 794 5.72 -6.17 -23.16
C ALA A 794 7.01 -5.87 -22.36
N ALA A 795 6.90 -5.65 -21.05
CA ALA A 795 8.01 -5.40 -20.13
C ALA A 795 9.05 -6.53 -20.13
N ILE A 796 8.61 -7.80 -20.20
CA ILE A 796 9.52 -8.95 -20.29
C ILE A 796 10.05 -9.11 -21.73
N LEU A 797 9.17 -9.08 -22.74
CA LEU A 797 9.54 -9.48 -24.09
C LEU A 797 10.30 -8.41 -24.89
N LEU A 798 10.12 -7.11 -24.62
CA LEU A 798 10.81 -6.04 -25.35
C LEU A 798 12.32 -5.95 -24.99
N PRO A 799 12.75 -5.90 -23.71
CA PRO A 799 14.16 -5.93 -23.35
C PRO A 799 14.84 -7.22 -23.82
N ALA A 800 14.20 -8.38 -23.65
CA ALA A 800 14.71 -9.65 -24.15
C ALA A 800 14.95 -9.63 -25.67
N ARG A 801 13.98 -9.10 -26.46
CA ARG A 801 14.14 -8.94 -27.92
C ARG A 801 15.29 -8.02 -28.30
N ALA A 802 15.57 -6.98 -27.50
CA ALA A 802 16.65 -6.02 -27.72
C ALA A 802 18.03 -6.58 -27.35
N VAL A 803 18.17 -7.22 -26.18
CA VAL A 803 19.39 -7.95 -25.76
C VAL A 803 19.75 -9.00 -26.80
N LEU A 804 18.78 -9.81 -27.23
CA LEU A 804 18.94 -10.83 -28.27
C LEU A 804 19.16 -10.28 -29.70
N ARG A 805 19.15 -8.95 -29.90
CA ARG A 805 19.43 -8.30 -31.20
C ARG A 805 20.90 -7.86 -31.34
N ARG A 806 21.59 -7.57 -30.24
CA ARG A 806 23.01 -7.18 -30.27
C ARG A 806 23.86 -8.42 -30.65
N ARG A 807 24.72 -8.29 -31.67
CA ARG A 807 25.71 -9.34 -31.99
C ARG A 807 26.70 -9.43 -30.83
N THR A 808 26.99 -10.63 -30.36
CA THR A 808 28.06 -10.88 -29.38
C THR A 808 29.40 -10.54 -30.04
N PRO A 809 30.28 -9.74 -29.42
CA PRO A 809 31.67 -9.68 -29.84
C PRO A 809 32.30 -11.07 -29.65
N SER A 810 33.00 -11.57 -30.66
CA SER A 810 33.89 -12.73 -30.50
C SER A 810 35.03 -12.37 -29.56
N LEU A 811 35.24 -13.15 -28.50
CA LEU A 811 36.40 -12.98 -27.61
C LEU A 811 37.69 -13.28 -28.39
N PRO A 812 38.64 -12.33 -28.50
CA PRO A 812 39.81 -12.47 -29.38
C PRO A 812 41.00 -13.21 -28.73
N HIS A 813 40.76 -14.06 -27.73
CA HIS A 813 41.82 -14.81 -27.02
C HIS A 813 41.44 -16.29 -26.87
N LEU A 814 41.66 -17.07 -27.94
CA LEU A 814 41.79 -18.53 -27.94
C LEU A 814 42.29 -19.03 -29.31
N LYS A 815 43.33 -18.38 -29.85
CA LYS A 815 43.88 -18.69 -31.18
C LYS A 815 45.41 -18.55 -31.33
N GLY A 816 46.12 -18.29 -30.24
CA GLY A 816 47.58 -18.13 -30.19
C GLY A 816 48.16 -18.90 -29.00
N ALA A 817 48.04 -20.23 -29.03
CA ALA A 817 48.55 -21.13 -27.99
C ALA A 817 48.78 -22.58 -28.49
N SER A 818 48.89 -22.80 -29.82
CA SER A 818 49.09 -24.16 -30.38
C SER A 818 49.48 -24.13 -31.88
N ARG A 819 50.66 -23.55 -32.19
CA ARG A 819 51.53 -23.81 -33.36
C ARG A 819 52.55 -22.66 -33.50
N GLU A 820 53.80 -22.89 -33.07
CA GLU A 820 55.05 -22.38 -33.67
C GLU A 820 56.25 -22.75 -32.78
N GLN A 821 56.74 -24.00 -32.92
CA GLN A 821 58.08 -24.42 -32.52
C GLN A 821 58.39 -25.80 -33.12
N LEU A 822 58.98 -25.81 -34.31
CA LEU A 822 59.79 -26.89 -34.90
C LEU A 822 60.42 -26.38 -36.21
N HIS A 823 61.66 -26.76 -36.48
CA HIS A 823 62.45 -26.25 -37.62
C HIS A 823 62.01 -26.86 -38.97
N PRO A 824 62.30 -26.18 -40.10
CA PRO A 824 62.03 -26.70 -41.44
C PRO A 824 63.13 -27.64 -41.95
N LEU A 825 62.77 -28.61 -42.78
CA LEU A 825 63.67 -29.30 -43.71
C LEU A 825 62.88 -29.85 -44.92
N ASP A 826 63.17 -29.30 -46.09
CA ASP A 826 62.98 -29.75 -47.49
C ASP A 826 61.64 -30.33 -48.03
N PRO A 827 61.42 -30.27 -49.37
CA PRO A 827 60.14 -30.55 -50.01
C PRO A 827 60.11 -31.88 -50.78
N ASP A 828 58.91 -32.37 -51.14
CA ASP A 828 58.64 -32.75 -52.53
C ASP A 828 57.13 -32.89 -52.89
N LEU A 829 56.86 -33.00 -54.20
CA LEU A 829 55.70 -33.56 -54.90
C LEU A 829 54.32 -32.82 -54.91
N HIS A 830 53.99 -32.41 -56.13
CA HIS A 830 52.70 -31.94 -56.67
C HIS A 830 51.89 -33.13 -57.29
N PRO A 831 50.72 -32.95 -57.97
CA PRO A 831 49.51 -32.18 -57.64
C PRO A 831 48.18 -32.93 -58.01
N HIS A 832 46.98 -32.38 -57.74
CA HIS A 832 46.04 -31.90 -58.81
C HIS A 832 44.58 -31.53 -58.42
N ARG A 833 44.13 -30.46 -59.10
CA ARG A 833 42.78 -30.08 -59.63
C ARG A 833 41.53 -29.93 -58.74
N ARG A 834 40.72 -28.98 -59.21
CA ARG A 834 39.35 -28.59 -58.80
C ARG A 834 38.40 -28.99 -59.93
N GLU A 835 37.08 -28.89 -59.71
CA GLU A 835 36.24 -27.93 -60.46
C GLU A 835 34.84 -27.71 -59.83
N ARG A 836 34.01 -26.85 -60.45
CA ARG A 836 32.82 -26.19 -59.84
C ARG A 836 31.73 -25.84 -60.91
N PRO A 837 30.56 -25.24 -60.55
CA PRO A 837 29.27 -25.51 -61.22
C PRO A 837 28.71 -24.37 -62.10
N VAL A 838 27.52 -24.60 -62.70
CA VAL A 838 26.67 -23.61 -63.40
C VAL A 838 25.18 -23.76 -62.99
N GLU A 839 24.33 -22.78 -63.32
CA GLU A 839 23.00 -22.44 -62.77
C GLU A 839 21.76 -22.78 -63.69
N PRO A 840 20.49 -22.50 -63.28
CA PRO A 840 19.27 -23.08 -63.89
C PRO A 840 18.37 -22.13 -64.72
N GLY A 841 17.31 -22.66 -65.39
CA GLY A 841 16.25 -21.91 -66.10
C GLY A 841 14.85 -22.60 -66.18
N PRO A 842 13.72 -21.91 -66.50
CA PRO A 842 12.41 -22.27 -65.90
C PRO A 842 11.09 -22.13 -66.74
N ARG A 843 9.96 -22.60 -66.15
CA ARG A 843 8.50 -22.38 -66.46
C ARG A 843 7.87 -23.11 -67.68
N GLY A 844 6.58 -23.51 -67.71
CA GLY A 844 5.57 -23.68 -66.64
C GLY A 844 4.08 -23.46 -67.06
N ARG A 845 3.12 -24.25 -66.49
CA ARG A 845 1.63 -24.05 -66.33
C ARG A 845 1.07 -25.29 -65.55
N LEU A 846 0.32 -25.17 -64.44
CA LEU A 846 -1.15 -25.02 -64.26
C LEU A 846 -1.98 -26.19 -64.86
N ASP A 847 -2.96 -26.83 -64.20
CA ASP A 847 -3.49 -26.90 -62.80
C ASP A 847 -4.50 -28.12 -62.76
N PRO A 848 -5.32 -28.46 -61.72
CA PRO A 848 -5.36 -28.07 -60.30
C PRO A 848 -5.49 -29.24 -59.27
N ASP A 849 -5.65 -28.84 -58.01
CA ASP A 849 -6.24 -29.54 -56.84
C ASP A 849 -5.43 -30.63 -56.06
N ARG A 850 -5.76 -30.78 -54.76
CA ARG A 850 -4.78 -31.11 -53.73
C ARG A 850 -5.23 -32.01 -52.56
N ARG A 851 -4.38 -33.05 -52.41
CA ARG A 851 -3.77 -33.53 -51.14
C ARG A 851 -4.55 -34.44 -50.18
N GLN A 852 -4.18 -35.72 -50.32
CA GLN A 852 -3.49 -36.50 -49.28
C GLN A 852 -4.26 -36.78 -47.97
N ARG A 853 -4.96 -37.92 -47.95
CA ARG A 853 -5.01 -38.81 -46.78
C ARG A 853 -4.61 -40.23 -47.20
N ARG A 854 -3.41 -40.70 -46.83
CA ARG A 854 -3.05 -42.12 -46.96
C ARG A 854 -3.64 -42.91 -45.79
N HIS A 855 -4.37 -43.98 -46.11
CA HIS A 855 -5.04 -44.83 -45.13
C HIS A 855 -4.16 -46.01 -44.67
N ARG A 856 -4.42 -46.49 -43.44
CA ARG A 856 -4.05 -47.84 -42.96
C ARG A 856 -5.00 -48.88 -43.57
N PRO A 857 -4.56 -50.16 -43.71
CA PRO A 857 -4.90 -51.17 -42.68
C PRO A 857 -3.71 -51.52 -41.74
N ARG A 858 -3.81 -52.10 -40.51
CA ARG A 858 -4.74 -53.07 -39.86
C ARG A 858 -4.61 -54.49 -40.46
N ARG A 859 -4.58 -55.60 -39.72
CA ARG A 859 -4.93 -56.03 -38.33
C ARG A 859 -4.03 -57.27 -38.00
N ARG A 860 -4.03 -57.99 -36.84
CA ARG A 860 -4.82 -58.01 -35.58
C ARG A 860 -3.94 -58.64 -34.46
N GLY A 861 -4.17 -58.29 -33.18
CA GLY A 861 -3.57 -58.96 -32.01
C GLY A 861 -3.74 -58.16 -30.70
N ARG A 862 -4.51 -58.68 -29.74
CA ARG A 862 -4.88 -58.16 -28.39
C ARG A 862 -5.62 -59.30 -27.64
N PRO A 863 -5.89 -59.28 -26.31
CA PRO A 863 -5.91 -58.16 -25.33
C PRO A 863 -5.03 -58.42 -24.07
N ASP A 864 -4.85 -57.55 -23.06
CA ASP A 864 -4.88 -56.06 -23.00
C ASP A 864 -3.92 -55.50 -21.91
N ARG A 865 -4.35 -55.57 -20.63
CA ARG A 865 -3.81 -54.96 -19.38
C ARG A 865 -4.87 -55.19 -18.26
N PRO A 866 -4.60 -55.07 -16.93
CA PRO A 866 -3.89 -53.95 -16.28
C PRO A 866 -2.93 -54.36 -15.14
N ALA A 867 -2.62 -53.41 -14.23
CA ALA A 867 -1.72 -53.57 -13.10
C ALA A 867 -2.35 -54.29 -11.89
N ALA A 868 -1.51 -54.73 -10.95
CA ALA A 868 -1.88 -55.55 -9.79
C ALA A 868 -2.53 -54.76 -8.61
N PRO A 869 -3.48 -55.38 -7.88
CA PRO A 869 -3.94 -54.94 -6.56
C PRO A 869 -3.34 -55.76 -5.39
N ARG A 870 -3.53 -55.26 -4.15
CA ARG A 870 -3.40 -56.02 -2.87
C ARG A 870 -4.58 -57.02 -2.73
N PRO A 871 -4.63 -57.99 -1.78
CA PRO A 871 -5.16 -57.73 -0.42
C PRO A 871 -4.53 -58.62 0.74
N PRO A 872 -5.22 -59.19 1.77
CA PRO A 872 -5.18 -58.61 3.14
C PRO A 872 -5.14 -59.60 4.36
N ARG A 873 -5.23 -59.03 5.59
CA ARG A 873 -5.71 -59.63 6.89
C ARG A 873 -4.79 -60.68 7.55
N ALA A 874 -4.73 -60.82 8.89
CA ALA A 874 -5.41 -60.15 10.03
C ALA A 874 -4.40 -59.90 11.20
N LEU A 875 -4.63 -59.92 12.53
CA LEU A 875 -5.79 -60.16 13.45
C LEU A 875 -5.51 -59.44 14.82
N THR A 876 -6.33 -59.73 15.85
CA THR A 876 -6.24 -59.34 17.30
C THR A 876 -6.74 -60.53 18.15
N PRO A 877 -6.87 -60.55 19.51
CA PRO A 877 -6.60 -59.57 20.59
C PRO A 877 -5.46 -60.06 21.55
N THR A 878 -5.18 -59.59 22.79
CA THR A 878 -6.00 -59.35 24.01
C THR A 878 -5.36 -58.39 25.04
N GLY A 879 -6.21 -57.64 25.76
CA GLY A 879 -6.05 -57.22 27.18
C GLY A 879 -7.35 -57.58 27.93
N PRO A 880 -7.76 -56.95 29.05
CA PRO A 880 -7.14 -55.93 29.95
C PRO A 880 -7.18 -56.45 31.43
N PRO A 881 -7.45 -55.70 32.53
CA PRO A 881 -7.26 -54.28 32.91
C PRO A 881 -6.42 -54.10 34.24
N GLY A 882 -6.40 -52.89 34.84
CA GLY A 882 -5.86 -52.59 36.19
C GLY A 882 -6.88 -52.80 37.34
N PRO A 883 -6.90 -52.02 38.47
CA PRO A 883 -6.13 -50.79 38.81
C PRO A 883 -5.64 -50.71 40.31
N THR A 884 -5.35 -49.49 40.83
CA THR A 884 -5.31 -49.07 42.28
C THR A 884 -4.24 -49.68 43.23
N ALA A 885 -3.74 -49.02 44.30
CA ALA A 885 -3.85 -47.63 44.80
C ALA A 885 -2.63 -47.21 45.70
N GLU A 886 -2.62 -45.90 46.04
CA GLU A 886 -2.06 -45.15 47.20
C GLU A 886 -1.99 -45.83 48.60
N PRO A 887 -1.47 -45.19 49.69
CA PRO A 887 -0.66 -43.93 49.84
C PRO A 887 0.45 -43.95 50.94
N HIS A 888 0.96 -42.75 51.29
CA HIS A 888 1.47 -42.26 52.59
C HIS A 888 2.99 -42.27 52.93
N GLY A 889 3.41 -41.21 53.64
CA GLY A 889 4.73 -41.02 54.27
C GLY A 889 5.27 -39.60 54.10
N SER A 890 5.34 -38.79 55.18
CA SER A 890 5.92 -37.43 55.15
C SER A 890 6.82 -37.18 56.39
N PRO A 891 7.32 -35.97 56.74
CA PRO A 891 8.74 -35.71 57.09
C PRO A 891 8.90 -35.46 58.62
N PRO A 892 9.83 -34.66 59.21
CA PRO A 892 11.04 -33.96 58.71
C PRO A 892 12.30 -34.08 59.65
N GLY A 893 13.41 -33.37 59.35
CA GLY A 893 14.55 -33.22 60.29
C GLY A 893 15.71 -32.29 59.84
N ARG A 894 16.34 -31.58 60.78
CA ARG A 894 17.49 -30.63 60.67
C ARG A 894 18.27 -30.69 62.03
N PRO A 895 19.49 -30.10 62.24
CA PRO A 895 20.44 -29.46 61.32
C PRO A 895 21.92 -30.01 61.41
N PRO A 896 23.01 -29.33 61.89
CA PRO A 896 24.36 -29.35 61.22
C PRO A 896 25.56 -29.74 62.15
N PRO A 897 26.81 -29.26 61.95
CA PRO A 897 27.88 -29.52 60.95
C PRO A 897 29.07 -30.28 61.65
N PRO A 898 30.41 -30.02 61.54
CA PRO A 898 31.29 -29.37 60.54
C PRO A 898 32.66 -30.08 60.21
N LEU A 899 33.40 -29.51 59.24
CA LEU A 899 34.89 -29.38 59.13
C LEU A 899 35.86 -30.60 58.90
N ARG A 900 36.77 -30.37 57.92
CA ARG A 900 38.16 -30.88 57.71
C ARG A 900 38.40 -32.33 57.25
N SER A 901 39.23 -32.43 56.19
CA SER A 901 39.95 -33.63 55.72
C SER A 901 41.06 -34.07 56.70
N PRO A 902 41.56 -35.32 56.58
CA PRO A 902 42.82 -35.48 55.85
C PRO A 902 42.99 -36.79 55.03
N LEU A 903 44.02 -36.76 54.17
CA LEU A 903 44.88 -37.83 53.63
C LEU A 903 44.73 -39.25 54.21
N ALA A 904 44.77 -40.30 53.36
CA ALA A 904 45.95 -41.18 53.18
C ALA A 904 45.67 -42.48 52.38
N CYS A 905 46.73 -42.98 51.75
CA CYS A 905 46.85 -44.12 50.85
C CYS A 905 46.31 -45.49 51.33
N SER A 906 45.85 -46.31 50.37
CA SER A 906 46.31 -47.71 50.27
C SER A 906 46.41 -48.13 48.79
N VAL A 907 47.57 -48.67 48.40
CA VAL A 907 47.87 -49.19 47.05
C VAL A 907 47.87 -50.71 47.12
N PRO A 908 47.33 -51.42 46.11
CA PRO A 908 47.76 -52.77 45.74
C PRO A 908 48.63 -52.73 44.48
N GLU A 909 49.68 -53.55 44.42
CA GLU A 909 50.64 -53.55 43.32
C GLU A 909 50.29 -54.49 42.14
N ARG A 910 50.95 -54.18 41.03
CA ARG A 910 50.92 -54.78 39.69
C ARG A 910 50.96 -56.31 39.64
N ARG A 911 50.13 -56.87 38.75
CA ARG A 911 50.50 -57.83 37.68
C ARG A 911 49.40 -57.78 36.60
N GLU A 912 49.67 -57.91 35.31
CA GLU A 912 50.96 -57.98 34.58
C GLU A 912 50.77 -57.26 33.20
N MET A 913 51.76 -57.32 32.31
CA MET A 913 51.82 -56.51 31.08
C MET A 913 50.70 -56.79 30.06
N ASP A 914 50.20 -55.75 29.41
CA ASP A 914 49.86 -55.71 27.98
C ASP A 914 49.98 -54.26 27.48
N ASP A 915 50.18 -54.05 26.18
CA ASP A 915 50.73 -52.80 25.63
C ASP A 915 49.84 -51.56 25.83
N VAL A 916 50.37 -50.56 26.54
CA VAL A 916 49.89 -49.17 26.46
C VAL A 916 50.43 -48.56 25.17
N GLU A 917 49.78 -48.92 24.07
CA GLU A 917 49.95 -48.33 22.74
C GLU A 917 49.92 -46.80 22.85
N VAL A 918 51.04 -46.14 22.50
CA VAL A 918 51.15 -44.67 22.56
C VAL A 918 50.34 -44.08 21.40
N ARG A 919 49.03 -43.95 21.63
CA ARG A 919 48.07 -43.44 20.64
C ARG A 919 48.31 -41.97 20.35
N HIS A 920 49.09 -41.77 19.29
CA HIS A 920 49.15 -40.53 18.52
C HIS A 920 47.72 -40.14 18.08
N LEU A 921 47.49 -38.85 17.82
CA LEU A 921 46.18 -38.36 17.36
C LEU A 921 45.65 -39.20 16.18
N PRO A 922 44.45 -39.81 16.29
CA PRO A 922 43.97 -40.77 15.29
C PRO A 922 43.47 -40.09 14.01
N GLY A 923 43.59 -40.83 12.90
CA GLY A 923 43.12 -40.38 11.59
C GLY A 923 43.79 -39.08 11.13
N ASP A 924 42.99 -38.18 10.57
CA ASP A 924 43.47 -36.91 10.01
C ASP A 924 43.54 -35.75 11.02
N LEU A 925 43.23 -35.98 12.31
CA LEU A 925 43.32 -34.94 13.36
C LEU A 925 44.67 -34.18 13.44
N PRO A 926 45.85 -34.77 13.12
CA PRO A 926 47.09 -34.01 13.00
C PRO A 926 47.05 -32.82 12.03
N GLN A 927 46.18 -32.84 11.01
CA GLN A 927 46.05 -31.77 10.01
C GLN A 927 45.54 -30.43 10.57
N LEU A 928 44.98 -30.42 11.79
CA LEU A 928 44.52 -29.20 12.46
C LEU A 928 45.67 -28.32 12.97
N PHE A 929 46.83 -28.92 13.29
CA PHE A 929 47.96 -28.24 13.92
C PHE A 929 48.96 -27.68 12.89
N ASP A 930 49.59 -26.56 13.21
CA ASP A 930 50.67 -26.01 12.39
C ASP A 930 51.91 -26.92 12.42
N GLY A 931 52.44 -27.28 11.24
CA GLY A 931 53.64 -28.13 11.13
C GLY A 931 53.39 -29.61 11.38
N GLY A 932 52.43 -30.20 10.64
CA GLY A 932 52.06 -31.62 10.77
C GLY A 932 53.26 -32.58 10.75
N ALA A 933 53.44 -33.31 11.86
CA ALA A 933 54.44 -34.37 12.07
C ALA A 933 55.91 -33.99 11.77
N GLY A 934 56.30 -32.72 11.97
CA GLY A 934 57.70 -32.30 11.87
C GLY A 934 58.54 -32.63 13.11
N ASP A 935 59.81 -32.98 12.90
CA ASP A 935 60.79 -33.23 13.97
C ASP A 935 60.93 -31.99 14.88
N GLY A 936 60.39 -32.09 16.10
CA GLY A 936 60.37 -31.02 17.11
C GLY A 936 58.99 -30.62 17.62
N ALA A 937 57.89 -31.10 17.00
CA ALA A 937 56.54 -30.90 17.52
C ALA A 937 56.32 -31.71 18.84
N PRO A 938 55.56 -31.18 19.81
CA PRO A 938 55.22 -31.93 21.03
C PRO A 938 54.34 -33.14 20.70
N VAL A 939 54.62 -34.29 21.33
CA VAL A 939 53.89 -35.54 21.10
C VAL A 939 52.47 -35.45 21.67
N ARG A 940 51.50 -35.17 20.80
CA ARG A 940 50.07 -35.10 21.14
C ARG A 940 49.44 -36.49 21.13
N THR A 941 48.71 -36.82 22.19
CA THR A 941 48.07 -38.13 22.35
C THR A 941 46.59 -37.98 22.72
N LEU A 942 45.78 -39.00 22.42
CA LEU A 942 44.35 -39.02 22.72
C LEU A 942 43.92 -40.43 23.15
N SER A 943 43.50 -40.57 24.41
CA SER A 943 43.04 -41.85 24.99
C SER A 943 41.55 -42.15 24.70
N VAL A 944 40.75 -41.10 24.48
CA VAL A 944 39.30 -41.16 24.33
C VAL A 944 38.93 -41.58 22.89
N PRO A 945 38.05 -42.59 22.70
CA PRO A 945 37.56 -42.94 21.37
C PRO A 945 36.88 -41.75 20.69
N LEU A 946 37.26 -41.49 19.44
CA LEU A 946 36.62 -40.49 18.59
C LEU A 946 35.26 -41.02 18.11
N PRO A 947 34.18 -40.21 18.10
CA PRO A 947 32.95 -40.54 17.37
C PRO A 947 33.17 -40.56 15.85
N ASP A 948 32.16 -41.00 15.09
CA ASP A 948 32.10 -40.74 13.64
C ASP A 948 31.94 -39.23 13.37
N GLY A 949 32.61 -38.73 12.33
CA GLY A 949 32.63 -37.32 11.96
C GLY A 949 33.85 -36.89 11.14
N ASP A 950 33.79 -35.70 10.55
CA ASP A 950 34.69 -35.21 9.50
C ASP A 950 35.47 -33.94 9.89
N LEU A 951 36.54 -33.65 9.14
CA LEU A 951 37.28 -32.39 9.23
C LEU A 951 36.59 -31.27 8.44
N VAL A 952 36.25 -30.17 9.13
CA VAL A 952 35.59 -29.01 8.52
C VAL A 952 36.62 -28.07 7.90
N TRP A 953 36.53 -27.92 6.58
CA TRP A 953 37.34 -26.98 5.79
C TRP A 953 36.58 -25.67 5.56
N PRO A 954 37.24 -24.50 5.66
CA PRO A 954 36.65 -23.22 5.26
C PRO A 954 36.25 -23.19 3.78
N ASP A 955 34.99 -22.91 3.48
CA ASP A 955 34.42 -22.82 2.12
C ASP A 955 35.19 -21.78 1.29
N PRO A 956 35.84 -22.16 0.17
CA PRO A 956 36.55 -21.22 -0.70
C PRO A 956 35.67 -20.14 -1.35
N GLY A 957 34.34 -20.30 -1.30
CA GLY A 957 33.37 -19.28 -1.69
C GLY A 957 32.96 -18.31 -0.58
N TYR A 958 33.32 -18.58 0.68
CA TYR A 958 32.98 -17.75 1.84
C TYR A 958 34.00 -16.61 2.04
N PRO A 959 33.62 -15.43 2.57
CA PRO A 959 34.53 -14.29 2.69
C PRO A 959 35.60 -14.49 3.79
N GLN A 960 36.77 -15.01 3.42
CA GLN A 960 37.91 -15.17 4.31
C GLN A 960 38.90 -13.99 4.18
N ARG A 961 39.49 -13.54 5.30
CA ARG A 961 40.51 -12.46 5.33
C ARG A 961 41.91 -12.94 4.94
N GLN A 962 42.22 -14.19 5.30
CA GLN A 962 43.40 -14.95 4.88
C GLN A 962 42.91 -16.33 4.44
N VAL A 963 43.52 -16.92 3.41
CA VAL A 963 43.15 -18.27 2.96
C VAL A 963 43.92 -19.29 3.79
N LEU A 964 43.22 -20.02 4.65
CA LEU A 964 43.80 -21.13 5.40
C LEU A 964 43.90 -22.37 4.50
N LEU A 965 45.07 -23.01 4.51
CA LEU A 965 45.36 -24.23 3.75
C LEU A 965 45.23 -25.50 4.63
N ARG A 966 44.42 -25.43 5.68
CA ARG A 966 44.14 -26.50 6.64
C ARG A 966 42.66 -26.51 7.04
N PRO A 967 42.12 -27.63 7.57
CA PRO A 967 40.83 -27.62 8.27
C PRO A 967 40.89 -26.75 9.52
N ALA A 968 39.74 -26.26 9.97
CA ALA A 968 39.62 -25.39 11.14
C ALA A 968 39.33 -26.17 12.44
N PHE A 969 38.48 -27.19 12.35
CA PHE A 969 38.11 -28.09 13.44
C PHE A 969 37.62 -29.43 12.88
N TRP A 970 37.54 -30.44 13.73
CA TRP A 970 36.81 -31.70 13.46
C TRP A 970 35.41 -31.62 14.07
N LEU A 971 34.41 -32.26 13.47
CA LEU A 971 32.99 -32.19 13.87
C LEU A 971 32.33 -33.58 13.84
N SER A 972 31.61 -33.96 14.90
CA SER A 972 30.87 -35.24 14.96
C SER A 972 29.57 -35.24 14.16
N ASP A 973 29.29 -36.36 13.48
CA ASP A 973 28.07 -36.58 12.71
C ASP A 973 26.82 -36.67 13.60
N GLU A 974 26.96 -37.34 14.75
CA GLU A 974 25.90 -37.52 15.75
C GLU A 974 26.11 -36.59 16.97
N PRO A 975 25.03 -36.19 17.67
CA PRO A 975 25.12 -35.36 18.88
C PRO A 975 25.89 -36.02 20.03
N ALA A 976 26.67 -35.21 20.76
CA ALA A 976 27.50 -35.70 21.86
C ALA A 976 26.88 -35.44 23.24
N GLY A 977 26.90 -36.48 24.09
CA GLY A 977 26.54 -36.35 25.50
C GLY A 977 27.58 -35.56 26.31
N GLY A 978 27.15 -34.86 27.36
CA GLY A 978 28.03 -34.01 28.18
C GLY A 978 29.18 -34.75 28.89
N GLU A 979 29.02 -36.06 29.17
CA GLU A 979 30.11 -36.92 29.65
C GLU A 979 31.21 -37.13 28.58
N THR A 980 30.84 -37.17 27.29
CA THR A 980 31.80 -37.23 26.19
C THR A 980 32.59 -35.93 26.11
N TRP A 981 31.89 -34.78 26.16
CA TRP A 981 32.53 -33.45 26.19
C TRP A 981 33.51 -33.31 27.37
N ALA A 982 33.10 -33.71 28.58
CA ALA A 982 33.94 -33.66 29.78
C ALA A 982 35.22 -34.52 29.67
N ARG A 983 35.15 -35.69 29.00
CA ARG A 983 36.31 -36.55 28.75
C ARG A 983 37.30 -35.90 27.78
N PHE A 984 36.84 -35.31 26.68
CA PHE A 984 37.71 -34.55 25.77
C PHE A 984 38.33 -33.33 26.46
N ARG A 985 37.58 -32.62 27.31
CA ARG A 985 38.05 -31.49 28.11
C ARG A 985 39.09 -31.90 29.15
N ALA A 986 39.05 -33.15 29.63
CA ALA A 986 40.08 -33.71 30.52
C ALA A 986 41.39 -34.09 29.79
N GLU A 987 41.32 -34.54 28.54
CA GLU A 987 42.51 -34.86 27.73
C GLU A 987 43.06 -33.65 26.93
N HIS A 988 42.36 -32.51 26.88
CA HIS A 988 42.81 -31.27 26.21
C HIS A 988 44.28 -30.89 26.52
N PRO A 989 44.80 -30.95 27.77
CA PRO A 989 46.20 -30.65 28.06
C PRO A 989 47.24 -31.58 27.41
N ARG A 990 46.82 -32.73 26.86
CA ARG A 990 47.68 -33.72 26.16
C ARG A 990 47.41 -33.77 24.65
N SER A 991 46.15 -33.57 24.24
CA SER A 991 45.75 -33.59 22.84
C SER A 991 45.94 -32.23 22.16
N GLY A 992 45.74 -31.13 22.88
CA GLY A 992 45.60 -29.78 22.31
C GLY A 992 44.27 -29.54 21.60
N LEU A 993 43.29 -30.43 21.75
CA LEU A 993 41.96 -30.34 21.13
C LEU A 993 40.93 -29.88 22.17
N TRP A 994 40.46 -28.63 22.07
CA TRP A 994 39.41 -28.09 22.93
C TRP A 994 38.03 -28.51 22.40
N PRO A 995 37.16 -29.11 23.23
CA PRO A 995 35.83 -29.51 22.80
C PRO A 995 34.83 -28.35 22.84
N LEU A 996 34.00 -28.25 21.81
CA LEU A 996 32.84 -27.35 21.74
C LEU A 996 31.58 -28.14 21.45
N LEU A 997 30.44 -27.72 22.01
CA LEU A 997 29.13 -28.16 21.55
C LEU A 997 28.64 -27.20 20.46
N MET A 998 28.28 -27.70 19.28
CA MET A 998 27.97 -26.89 18.10
C MET A 998 26.53 -27.12 17.64
N ASP A 999 25.77 -26.04 17.45
CA ASP A 999 24.36 -26.09 17.02
C ASP A 999 24.25 -26.09 15.48
N GLU A 1000 24.10 -27.27 14.89
CA GLU A 1000 23.95 -27.50 13.44
C GLU A 1000 22.61 -26.97 12.85
N SER A 1001 21.65 -26.57 13.68
CA SER A 1001 20.24 -26.51 13.25
C SER A 1001 19.90 -25.34 12.31
N ASP A 1002 20.46 -24.15 12.55
CA ASP A 1002 20.12 -22.92 11.81
C ASP A 1002 21.22 -22.47 10.82
N GLN A 1003 22.51 -22.72 11.11
CA GLN A 1003 23.59 -22.75 10.11
C GLN A 1003 24.47 -23.98 10.34
N PRO A 1004 24.51 -24.97 9.43
CA PRO A 1004 25.33 -26.15 9.61
C PRO A 1004 26.81 -25.82 9.46
N TRP A 1005 27.59 -26.10 10.49
CA TRP A 1005 29.04 -25.90 10.56
C TRP A 1005 29.77 -26.84 9.60
N ALA A 1006 29.21 -28.04 9.39
CA ALA A 1006 29.62 -28.97 8.34
C ALA A 1006 29.62 -28.37 6.91
N ALA A 1007 28.95 -27.24 6.67
CA ALA A 1007 28.99 -26.53 5.39
C ALA A 1007 30.22 -25.61 5.21
N GLY A 1008 31.12 -25.52 6.20
CA GLY A 1008 32.38 -24.78 6.09
C GLY A 1008 32.23 -23.25 5.97
N GLN A 1009 31.07 -22.68 6.32
CA GLN A 1009 30.78 -21.24 6.18
C GLN A 1009 31.38 -20.41 7.33
N ILE A 1010 32.69 -20.51 7.46
CA ILE A 1010 33.52 -19.96 8.54
C ILE A 1010 34.65 -19.10 7.96
N ALA A 1011 35.15 -18.15 8.76
CA ALA A 1011 36.27 -17.28 8.38
C ALA A 1011 37.31 -17.24 9.52
N PRO A 1012 38.17 -18.26 9.66
CA PRO A 1012 39.06 -18.36 10.82
C PRO A 1012 40.23 -17.38 10.78
N GLU A 1013 40.61 -16.91 11.95
CA GLU A 1013 41.66 -15.92 12.17
C GLU A 1013 42.86 -16.58 12.88
N PRO A 1014 44.12 -16.20 12.58
CA PRO A 1014 45.27 -16.78 13.25
C PRO A 1014 45.23 -16.51 14.77
N VAL A 1015 45.34 -17.56 15.59
CA VAL A 1015 45.33 -17.47 17.07
C VAL A 1015 46.42 -16.54 17.62
N ALA A 1016 47.49 -16.32 16.85
CA ALA A 1016 48.53 -15.33 17.14
C ALA A 1016 48.03 -13.87 17.09
N GLU A 1017 47.07 -13.53 16.20
CA GLU A 1017 46.53 -12.17 16.08
C GLU A 1017 45.72 -11.73 17.30
N ILE A 1018 45.17 -12.68 18.08
CA ILE A 1018 44.49 -12.40 19.36
C ILE A 1018 45.40 -11.62 20.32
N GLY A 1019 46.72 -11.87 20.28
CA GLY A 1019 47.70 -11.17 21.11
C GLY A 1019 47.88 -9.68 20.79
N ASN A 1020 47.38 -9.19 19.66
CA ASN A 1020 47.45 -7.78 19.26
C ASN A 1020 46.33 -6.93 19.85
N TYR A 1021 45.31 -7.54 20.46
CA TYR A 1021 44.11 -6.85 20.96
C TYR A 1021 44.09 -6.81 22.48
N HIS A 1022 43.79 -5.64 23.06
CA HIS A 1022 43.71 -5.45 24.50
C HIS A 1022 42.25 -5.20 24.93
N PRO A 1023 41.69 -5.93 25.92
CA PRO A 1023 40.27 -5.83 26.30
C PRO A 1023 39.82 -4.41 26.65
N HIS A 1024 40.66 -3.65 27.37
CA HIS A 1024 40.38 -2.24 27.69
C HIS A 1024 40.34 -1.35 26.45
N ALA A 1025 41.15 -1.62 25.42
CA ALA A 1025 41.14 -0.83 24.19
C ALA A 1025 39.85 -1.08 23.40
N PHE A 1026 39.50 -2.36 23.21
CA PHE A 1026 38.24 -2.78 22.59
C PHE A 1026 37.01 -2.18 23.32
N MET A 1027 36.96 -2.30 24.65
CA MET A 1027 35.86 -1.77 25.45
C MET A 1027 35.78 -0.24 25.40
N TYR A 1028 36.89 0.47 25.24
CA TYR A 1028 36.91 1.93 25.08
C TYR A 1028 36.46 2.35 23.67
N GLU A 1029 36.91 1.64 22.64
CA GLU A 1029 36.56 1.88 21.23
C GLU A 1029 35.04 1.76 21.01
N VAL A 1030 34.43 0.66 21.47
CA VAL A 1030 32.96 0.46 21.40
C VAL A 1030 32.18 1.54 22.17
N TRP A 1031 32.66 1.94 23.35
CA TRP A 1031 32.00 2.96 24.17
C TRP A 1031 32.07 4.36 23.54
N ALA A 1032 33.19 4.68 22.89
CA ALA A 1032 33.39 5.94 22.18
C ALA A 1032 32.53 6.01 20.90
N ASP A 1033 32.54 4.95 20.08
CA ASP A 1033 31.71 4.85 18.87
C ASP A 1033 30.21 4.95 19.20
N TRP A 1034 29.77 4.40 20.34
CA TRP A 1034 28.39 4.58 20.82
C TRP A 1034 28.12 6.01 21.30
N ALA A 1035 29.03 6.62 22.07
CA ALA A 1035 28.85 7.96 22.63
C ALA A 1035 28.84 9.09 21.57
N GLU A 1036 29.38 8.85 20.37
CA GLU A 1036 29.21 9.72 19.19
C GLU A 1036 27.83 9.56 18.49
N GLN A 1037 27.11 8.47 18.74
CA GLN A 1037 25.87 8.10 18.04
C GLN A 1037 24.59 8.23 18.89
N ALA A 1038 24.72 8.19 20.23
CA ALA A 1038 23.62 8.30 21.18
C ALA A 1038 23.01 9.72 21.29
N ALA A 1039 21.69 9.79 21.46
CA ALA A 1039 20.99 11.01 21.86
C ALA A 1039 21.18 11.27 23.37
N ASP A 1040 20.95 12.50 23.85
CA ASP A 1040 21.19 12.81 25.26
C ASP A 1040 20.31 11.98 26.23
N ASP A 1041 19.08 11.62 25.83
CA ASP A 1041 18.18 10.78 26.62
C ASP A 1041 18.66 9.31 26.76
N ASP A 1042 19.47 8.79 25.81
CA ASP A 1042 19.94 7.38 25.80
C ASP A 1042 21.00 7.09 26.89
N HIS A 1043 21.42 8.08 27.68
CA HIS A 1043 22.52 7.96 28.63
C HIS A 1043 22.15 7.34 29.97
N ASP A 1044 20.87 7.37 30.35
CA ASP A 1044 20.38 6.81 31.61
C ASP A 1044 20.42 5.27 31.62
N ASP A 1045 20.29 4.62 30.46
CA ASP A 1045 20.39 3.15 30.33
C ASP A 1045 21.79 2.62 30.72
N LEU A 1046 22.83 3.44 30.51
CA LEU A 1046 24.21 3.16 30.91
C LEU A 1046 24.60 3.76 32.27
N ALA A 1047 23.65 4.19 33.10
CA ALA A 1047 23.91 4.60 34.46
C ALA A 1047 24.55 3.44 35.28
N PRO A 1048 25.57 3.69 36.13
CA PRO A 1048 26.08 5.00 36.56
C PRO A 1048 27.23 5.57 35.71
N TYR A 1049 27.56 4.97 34.57
CA TYR A 1049 28.77 5.27 33.79
C TYR A 1049 28.50 6.27 32.65
N GLY A 1050 27.36 6.16 31.97
CA GLY A 1050 26.95 7.06 30.89
C GLY A 1050 27.99 7.16 29.78
N ARG A 1051 28.46 8.38 29.49
CA ARG A 1051 29.51 8.65 28.47
C ARG A 1051 30.91 8.13 28.83
N HIS A 1052 31.17 7.70 30.07
CA HIS A 1052 32.51 7.31 30.53
C HIS A 1052 32.69 5.80 30.63
N CYS A 1053 33.49 5.21 29.72
CA CYS A 1053 33.85 3.80 29.79
C CYS A 1053 34.56 3.45 31.12
N PRO A 1054 34.05 2.50 31.93
CA PRO A 1054 34.67 2.13 33.22
C PRO A 1054 35.87 1.20 33.09
N GLY A 1055 36.22 0.78 31.86
CA GLY A 1055 37.22 -0.27 31.59
C GLY A 1055 36.79 -1.65 32.13
N PRO A 1056 37.62 -2.69 31.93
CA PRO A 1056 37.28 -4.06 32.32
C PRO A 1056 37.06 -4.21 33.84
N ALA A 1057 36.10 -5.05 34.23
CA ALA A 1057 35.74 -5.30 35.61
C ALA A 1057 36.86 -6.04 36.38
N PRO A 1058 36.98 -5.83 37.71
CA PRO A 1058 37.92 -6.59 38.53
C PRO A 1058 37.57 -8.09 38.54
N ALA A 1059 38.58 -8.92 38.79
CA ALA A 1059 38.43 -10.38 38.87
C ALA A 1059 37.41 -10.82 39.93
N GLY A 1060 36.76 -11.96 39.68
CA GLY A 1060 35.80 -12.57 40.61
C GLY A 1060 36.47 -13.44 41.68
N VAL A 1061 35.67 -13.89 42.65
CA VAL A 1061 36.06 -14.94 43.59
C VAL A 1061 35.54 -16.29 43.08
N PRO A 1062 36.40 -17.27 42.77
CA PRO A 1062 35.95 -18.58 42.29
C PRO A 1062 35.07 -19.31 43.30
N LEU A 1063 33.97 -19.87 42.81
CA LEU A 1063 33.04 -20.69 43.59
C LEU A 1063 33.39 -22.19 43.56
N ASP A 1064 34.04 -22.63 42.47
CA ASP A 1064 34.49 -24.00 42.23
C ASP A 1064 35.55 -24.01 41.10
N ASP A 1065 36.13 -25.17 40.78
CA ASP A 1065 37.06 -25.33 39.65
C ASP A 1065 36.42 -24.96 38.29
N PRO A 1066 37.10 -24.17 37.43
CA PRO A 1066 36.62 -23.82 36.09
C PRO A 1066 36.31 -25.01 35.17
N GLY A 1067 37.08 -26.10 35.26
CA GLY A 1067 36.85 -27.33 34.48
C GLY A 1067 35.60 -28.06 34.96
N ALA A 1068 35.47 -28.27 36.27
CA ALA A 1068 34.29 -28.87 36.89
C ALA A 1068 33.00 -28.06 36.63
N MET A 1069 33.10 -26.73 36.62
CA MET A 1069 31.99 -25.86 36.24
C MET A 1069 31.62 -26.02 34.76
N ALA A 1070 32.61 -26.04 33.87
CA ALA A 1070 32.39 -26.24 32.44
C ALA A 1070 31.76 -27.60 32.13
N ASP A 1071 32.21 -28.68 32.77
CA ASP A 1071 31.60 -30.01 32.64
C ASP A 1071 30.13 -30.03 33.12
N ARG A 1072 29.77 -29.25 34.15
CA ARG A 1072 28.38 -29.16 34.62
C ARG A 1072 27.50 -28.38 33.63
N HIS A 1073 28.03 -27.32 33.03
CA HIS A 1073 27.31 -26.55 32.01
C HIS A 1073 27.17 -27.34 30.70
N ALA A 1074 28.21 -28.04 30.25
CA ALA A 1074 28.19 -28.90 29.07
C ALA A 1074 27.16 -30.03 29.19
N ARG A 1075 27.01 -30.65 30.37
CA ARG A 1075 25.93 -31.62 30.65
C ARG A 1075 24.53 -31.04 30.46
N ALA A 1076 24.30 -29.79 30.84
CA ALA A 1076 23.02 -29.12 30.65
C ALA A 1076 22.76 -28.77 29.17
N LEU A 1077 23.78 -28.29 28.45
CA LEU A 1077 23.67 -27.91 27.04
C LEU A 1077 23.55 -29.12 26.09
N ALA A 1078 24.25 -30.23 26.38
CA ALA A 1078 24.19 -31.45 25.58
C ALA A 1078 22.77 -32.03 25.45
N ALA A 1079 21.87 -31.75 26.40
CA ALA A 1079 20.45 -32.13 26.33
C ALA A 1079 19.70 -31.48 25.15
N ARG A 1080 20.27 -30.46 24.49
CA ARG A 1080 19.76 -29.86 23.24
C ARG A 1080 20.04 -30.70 21.99
N GLY A 1081 20.92 -31.71 22.06
CA GLY A 1081 21.32 -32.52 20.90
C GLY A 1081 22.32 -31.81 19.99
N LEU A 1082 23.41 -31.28 20.57
CA LEU A 1082 24.48 -30.56 19.87
C LEU A 1082 25.60 -31.50 19.43
N SER A 1083 26.21 -31.25 18.26
CA SER A 1083 27.39 -31.98 17.79
C SER A 1083 28.66 -31.57 18.52
N LEU A 1084 29.68 -32.44 18.55
CA LEU A 1084 30.98 -32.16 19.15
C LEU A 1084 31.95 -31.60 18.10
N GLY A 1085 32.35 -30.34 18.26
CA GLY A 1085 33.52 -29.78 17.62
C GLY A 1085 34.79 -30.06 18.44
N LEU A 1086 35.91 -30.37 17.77
CA LEU A 1086 37.25 -30.44 18.37
C LEU A 1086 38.19 -29.45 17.66
N VAL A 1087 38.66 -28.44 18.39
CA VAL A 1087 39.41 -27.28 17.86
C VAL A 1087 40.86 -27.31 18.37
N ALA A 1088 41.84 -27.14 17.49
CA ALA A 1088 43.26 -27.15 17.86
C ALA A 1088 43.71 -25.81 18.49
N VAL A 1089 43.59 -25.68 19.82
CA VAL A 1089 43.93 -24.46 20.57
C VAL A 1089 44.49 -24.78 21.97
N GLU A 1090 45.35 -23.89 22.48
CA GLU A 1090 45.92 -24.00 23.84
C GLU A 1090 44.98 -23.47 24.93
N ARG A 1091 44.05 -22.57 24.59
CA ARG A 1091 43.05 -21.98 25.50
C ARG A 1091 41.64 -22.11 24.92
N GLY A 1092 40.64 -22.24 25.79
CA GLY A 1092 39.24 -22.35 25.37
C GLY A 1092 38.72 -21.05 24.76
N ALA A 1093 39.19 -19.89 25.25
CA ALA A 1093 38.92 -18.57 24.67
C ALA A 1093 39.33 -18.43 23.19
N ASP A 1094 40.38 -19.13 22.76
CA ASP A 1094 40.96 -19.00 21.41
C ASP A 1094 40.15 -19.76 20.35
N ALA A 1095 39.30 -20.68 20.79
CA ALA A 1095 38.49 -21.52 19.90
C ALA A 1095 37.56 -20.68 19.01
N LEU A 1096 37.13 -19.49 19.43
CA LEU A 1096 36.25 -18.61 18.66
C LEU A 1096 36.93 -18.12 17.37
N ALA A 1097 38.19 -17.70 17.45
CA ALA A 1097 38.99 -17.28 16.31
C ALA A 1097 39.50 -18.46 15.47
N ALA A 1098 39.91 -19.55 16.11
CA ALA A 1098 40.35 -20.77 15.42
C ALA A 1098 39.22 -21.48 14.63
N VAL A 1099 37.97 -21.37 15.10
CA VAL A 1099 36.77 -21.76 14.34
C VAL A 1099 36.39 -20.73 13.29
N GLY A 1100 36.60 -19.43 13.55
CA GLY A 1100 36.21 -18.36 12.63
C GLY A 1100 34.73 -18.03 12.66
N TRP A 1101 34.14 -18.01 13.86
CA TRP A 1101 32.71 -17.83 14.09
C TRP A 1101 32.23 -16.40 13.84
N GLN A 1102 31.31 -16.22 12.89
CA GLN A 1102 30.84 -14.91 12.43
C GLN A 1102 29.49 -14.47 13.06
N GLY A 1103 29.12 -15.00 14.22
CA GLY A 1103 27.81 -14.72 14.84
C GLY A 1103 27.62 -13.28 15.31
N ALA A 1104 28.70 -12.54 15.63
CA ALA A 1104 28.65 -11.15 16.07
C ALA A 1104 28.73 -10.10 14.93
N LEU A 1105 28.65 -10.53 13.65
CA LEU A 1105 29.05 -9.75 12.46
C LEU A 1105 28.39 -8.37 12.30
N ASN A 1106 27.18 -8.15 12.84
CA ASN A 1106 26.51 -6.85 12.78
C ASN A 1106 27.10 -5.79 13.73
N HIS A 1107 27.83 -6.20 14.78
CA HIS A 1107 28.52 -5.32 15.73
C HIS A 1107 30.04 -5.39 15.60
N ASN A 1108 30.60 -6.58 15.38
CA ASN A 1108 32.04 -6.80 15.17
C ASN A 1108 32.30 -7.83 14.06
N GLU A 1109 32.99 -7.41 13.00
CA GLU A 1109 33.38 -8.28 11.87
C GLU A 1109 34.58 -9.20 12.19
N TRP A 1110 35.20 -9.09 13.38
CA TRP A 1110 36.45 -9.80 13.74
C TRP A 1110 36.31 -10.64 15.03
N THR A 1111 36.86 -11.84 14.99
CA THR A 1111 36.83 -12.81 16.09
C THR A 1111 38.04 -12.72 17.03
N ALA A 1112 39.20 -12.26 16.55
CA ALA A 1112 40.38 -12.06 17.40
C ALA A 1112 40.18 -11.05 18.56
N PRO A 1113 39.51 -9.89 18.39
CA PRO A 1113 39.20 -8.98 19.50
C PRO A 1113 38.28 -9.61 20.55
N LEU A 1114 37.23 -10.32 20.10
CA LEU A 1114 36.32 -11.03 21.00
C LEU A 1114 37.07 -12.12 21.78
N SER A 1115 37.93 -12.88 21.11
CA SER A 1115 38.79 -13.89 21.74
C SER A 1115 39.76 -13.29 22.76
N ALA A 1116 40.22 -12.05 22.56
CA ALA A 1116 41.07 -11.35 23.54
C ALA A 1116 40.28 -10.95 24.81
N VAL A 1117 39.02 -10.53 24.67
CA VAL A 1117 38.11 -10.34 25.82
C VAL A 1117 37.85 -11.67 26.53
N LEU A 1118 37.59 -12.74 25.77
CA LEU A 1118 37.39 -14.08 26.33
C LEU A 1118 38.64 -14.61 27.06
N ARG A 1119 39.87 -14.40 26.56
CA ARG A 1119 41.11 -14.71 27.30
C ARG A 1119 41.13 -14.00 28.65
N SER A 1120 40.72 -12.73 28.66
CA SER A 1120 40.67 -11.93 29.87
C SER A 1120 39.60 -12.40 30.86
N TRP A 1121 38.47 -12.96 30.40
CA TRP A 1121 37.46 -13.61 31.27
C TRP A 1121 37.88 -15.02 31.70
N GLU A 1122 38.62 -15.75 30.87
CA GLU A 1122 39.25 -17.02 31.23
C GLU A 1122 40.22 -16.82 32.41
N ASP A 1123 41.03 -15.76 32.38
CA ASP A 1123 41.97 -15.41 33.44
C ASP A 1123 41.30 -14.72 34.66
N ARG A 1124 40.31 -13.81 34.48
CA ARG A 1124 39.66 -13.06 35.59
C ARG A 1124 38.46 -13.73 36.26
N PHE A 1125 37.73 -14.56 35.52
CA PHE A 1125 36.45 -15.14 35.97
C PHE A 1125 36.41 -16.67 35.87
N GLY A 1126 37.50 -17.30 35.42
CA GLY A 1126 37.52 -18.73 35.10
C GLY A 1126 36.53 -19.08 33.98
N ALA A 1127 36.25 -18.15 33.06
CA ALA A 1127 35.30 -18.37 31.99
C ALA A 1127 35.81 -19.43 31.00
N ARG A 1128 34.92 -20.29 30.51
CA ARG A 1128 35.24 -21.35 29.55
C ARG A 1128 34.19 -21.37 28.45
N VAL A 1129 34.62 -21.33 27.19
CA VAL A 1129 33.74 -21.49 26.03
C VAL A 1129 33.27 -22.93 25.97
N VAL A 1130 31.95 -23.16 26.06
CA VAL A 1130 31.35 -24.51 26.08
C VAL A 1130 30.59 -24.80 24.79
N ALA A 1131 29.81 -23.84 24.28
CA ALA A 1131 29.02 -24.04 23.06
C ALA A 1131 28.94 -22.82 22.16
N LEU A 1132 28.74 -23.08 20.87
CA LEU A 1132 28.48 -22.08 19.83
C LEU A 1132 27.21 -22.45 19.04
N GLY A 1133 26.38 -21.47 18.74
CA GLY A 1133 25.33 -21.55 17.72
C GLY A 1133 25.58 -20.55 16.59
N PHE A 1134 24.60 -20.41 15.68
CA PHE A 1134 24.69 -19.47 14.55
C PHE A 1134 25.12 -18.05 14.99
N ASN A 1135 24.40 -17.51 15.98
CA ASN A 1135 24.57 -16.17 16.54
C ASN A 1135 24.58 -16.18 18.08
N THR A 1136 24.90 -17.32 18.70
CA THR A 1136 24.91 -17.49 20.16
C THR A 1136 26.24 -18.06 20.68
N LEU A 1137 26.66 -17.62 21.86
CA LEU A 1137 27.88 -18.04 22.56
C LEU A 1137 27.55 -18.39 24.01
N GLU A 1138 27.87 -19.63 24.43
CA GLU A 1138 27.62 -20.12 25.79
C GLU A 1138 28.94 -20.29 26.56
N LEU A 1139 29.08 -19.55 27.67
CA LEU A 1139 30.24 -19.60 28.57
C LEU A 1139 29.85 -20.19 29.93
N SER A 1140 30.64 -21.14 30.42
CA SER A 1140 30.66 -21.50 31.85
C SER A 1140 31.53 -20.51 32.61
N VAL A 1141 31.16 -20.17 33.85
CA VAL A 1141 31.82 -19.12 34.66
C VAL A 1141 32.06 -19.63 36.09
N ALA A 1142 33.32 -19.66 36.51
CA ALA A 1142 33.70 -20.15 37.83
C ALA A 1142 33.55 -19.09 38.94
N ALA A 1143 33.75 -17.81 38.60
CA ALA A 1143 33.83 -16.69 39.55
C ALA A 1143 32.87 -15.54 39.19
N PRO A 1144 31.53 -15.77 39.14
CA PRO A 1144 30.57 -14.76 38.73
C PRO A 1144 30.47 -13.59 39.73
N PRO A 1145 30.00 -12.40 39.30
CA PRO A 1145 29.88 -11.25 40.18
C PRO A 1145 28.83 -11.49 41.27
N VAL A 1146 29.20 -11.32 42.54
CA VAL A 1146 28.33 -11.60 43.70
C VAL A 1146 27.73 -10.34 44.36
N SER A 1147 28.30 -9.17 44.12
CA SER A 1147 27.77 -7.88 44.63
C SER A 1147 27.19 -7.05 43.49
N THR A 1148 26.12 -6.29 43.74
CA THR A 1148 25.48 -5.46 42.69
C THR A 1148 26.46 -4.46 42.06
N ARG A 1149 27.37 -3.84 42.83
CA ARG A 1149 28.41 -2.95 42.26
C ARG A 1149 29.35 -3.68 41.29
N HIS A 1150 29.75 -4.91 41.60
CA HIS A 1150 30.59 -5.72 40.71
C HIS A 1150 29.80 -6.22 39.50
N ALA A 1151 28.54 -6.62 39.70
CA ALA A 1151 27.65 -7.04 38.62
C ALA A 1151 27.34 -5.90 37.64
N VAL A 1152 27.19 -4.66 38.09
CA VAL A 1152 27.04 -3.46 37.21
C VAL A 1152 28.31 -3.20 36.40
N HIS A 1153 29.50 -3.44 36.95
CA HIS A 1153 30.76 -3.32 36.20
C HIS A 1153 30.91 -4.46 35.17
N VAL A 1154 30.57 -5.70 35.53
CA VAL A 1154 30.56 -6.83 34.58
C VAL A 1154 29.48 -6.65 33.50
N ALA A 1155 28.30 -6.12 33.84
CA ALA A 1155 27.25 -5.77 32.89
C ALA A 1155 27.71 -4.72 31.87
N ALA A 1156 28.47 -3.71 32.29
CA ALA A 1156 29.08 -2.72 31.40
C ALA A 1156 30.08 -3.37 30.41
N GLU A 1157 30.89 -4.32 30.89
CA GLU A 1157 31.82 -5.06 30.03
C GLU A 1157 31.11 -6.04 29.08
N HIS A 1158 30.03 -6.68 29.53
CA HIS A 1158 29.15 -7.51 28.70
C HIS A 1158 28.46 -6.70 27.60
N TRP A 1159 27.97 -5.50 27.90
CA TRP A 1159 27.35 -4.62 26.91
C TRP A 1159 28.35 -4.22 25.80
N ALA A 1160 29.59 -3.87 26.17
CA ALA A 1160 30.63 -3.55 25.18
C ALA A 1160 31.07 -4.77 24.34
N PHE A 1161 30.88 -5.99 24.84
CA PHE A 1161 31.12 -7.25 24.12
C PHE A 1161 29.92 -7.68 23.25
N CYS A 1162 28.70 -7.38 23.69
CA CYS A 1162 27.44 -7.81 23.11
C CYS A 1162 26.33 -6.78 23.43
N PRO A 1163 26.16 -5.71 22.63
CA PRO A 1163 25.23 -4.63 22.98
C PRO A 1163 23.75 -5.05 22.98
N ASP A 1164 23.39 -6.02 22.14
CA ASP A 1164 22.02 -6.54 22.00
C ASP A 1164 21.47 -7.14 23.32
N ILE A 1165 22.36 -7.63 24.20
CA ILE A 1165 21.98 -8.21 25.50
C ILE A 1165 21.30 -7.20 26.44
N LEU A 1166 21.49 -5.90 26.17
CA LEU A 1166 20.88 -4.79 26.90
C LEU A 1166 19.65 -4.27 26.14
N PHE A 1167 19.84 -3.86 24.87
CA PHE A 1167 18.82 -3.22 24.05
C PHE A 1167 17.61 -4.12 23.73
N GLN A 1168 17.83 -5.45 23.69
CA GLN A 1168 16.78 -6.44 23.49
C GLN A 1168 16.54 -7.30 24.76
N GLY A 1169 17.07 -6.82 25.90
CA GLY A 1169 17.00 -7.43 27.22
C GLY A 1169 16.43 -6.46 28.27
N PRO A 1170 17.03 -6.36 29.48
CA PRO A 1170 16.52 -5.52 30.57
C PRO A 1170 16.57 -3.99 30.37
N GLY A 1171 17.03 -3.48 29.22
CA GLY A 1171 17.16 -2.06 28.90
C GLY A 1171 18.32 -1.34 29.61
N THR A 1172 18.52 -1.58 30.91
CA THR A 1172 19.47 -0.84 31.75
C THR A 1172 20.59 -1.74 32.29
N LEU A 1173 21.78 -1.17 32.52
CA LEU A 1173 22.91 -1.87 33.16
C LEU A 1173 22.53 -2.42 34.55
N ALA A 1174 21.72 -1.70 35.31
CA ALA A 1174 21.24 -2.14 36.61
C ALA A 1174 20.31 -3.37 36.52
N GLY A 1175 19.39 -3.39 35.54
CA GLY A 1175 18.51 -4.54 35.29
C GLY A 1175 19.29 -5.80 34.91
N TYR A 1176 20.24 -5.68 33.98
CA TYR A 1176 21.07 -6.81 33.55
C TYR A 1176 22.08 -7.25 34.63
N ALA A 1177 22.57 -6.33 35.47
CA ALA A 1177 23.41 -6.66 36.63
C ALA A 1177 22.70 -7.57 37.64
N GLU A 1178 21.43 -7.30 37.95
CA GLU A 1178 20.62 -8.15 38.83
C GLU A 1178 20.40 -9.54 38.21
N GLU A 1179 20.32 -9.64 36.88
CA GLU A 1179 20.24 -10.92 36.18
C GLU A 1179 21.52 -11.75 36.23
N ILE A 1180 22.71 -11.16 36.06
CA ILE A 1180 23.97 -11.94 36.01
C ILE A 1180 24.57 -12.24 37.38
N ARG A 1181 24.09 -11.57 38.45
CA ARG A 1181 24.64 -11.72 39.81
C ARG A 1181 24.53 -13.17 40.29
N GLY A 1182 25.69 -13.83 40.45
CA GLY A 1182 25.81 -15.23 40.88
C GLY A 1182 25.51 -16.29 39.81
N LYS A 1183 25.18 -15.93 38.56
CA LYS A 1183 25.00 -16.93 37.48
C LYS A 1183 26.36 -17.52 37.06
N THR A 1184 26.53 -18.82 37.22
CA THR A 1184 27.72 -19.59 36.79
C THR A 1184 27.76 -19.93 35.29
N ASN A 1185 26.92 -19.26 34.49
CA ASN A 1185 26.93 -19.29 33.04
C ASN A 1185 26.56 -17.92 32.48
N TRP A 1186 27.16 -17.55 31.35
CA TRP A 1186 26.81 -16.36 30.57
C TRP A 1186 26.50 -16.81 29.13
N SER A 1187 25.28 -16.57 28.69
CA SER A 1187 24.83 -16.79 27.32
C SER A 1187 24.73 -15.42 26.63
N PHE A 1188 25.34 -15.30 25.46
CA PHE A 1188 25.34 -14.09 24.64
C PHE A 1188 24.71 -14.38 23.27
N TRP A 1189 24.01 -13.39 22.71
CA TRP A 1189 23.37 -13.49 21.40
C TRP A 1189 23.37 -12.14 20.68
N TRP A 1190 23.44 -12.17 19.34
CA TRP A 1190 23.47 -10.99 18.48
C TRP A 1190 22.43 -11.13 17.36
N ASP A 1191 21.77 -10.06 16.91
CA ASP A 1191 20.82 -10.07 15.76
C ASP A 1191 21.53 -9.87 14.40
#